data_AF-A0A7S4QL98-F1
#
_entry.id   AF-A0A7S4QL98-F1
#
_cell.length_a   1.000
_cell.length_b   1.000
_cell.length_c   1.000
_cell.angle_alpha   90.00
_cell.angle_beta   90.00
_cell.angle_gamma   90.00
#
_symmetry.space_group_name_H-M   'P 1'
#
loop_
_entity.id
_entity.type
_entity.pdbx_description
1 polymer ?
#
loop_
_entity_poly.entity_id
_entity_poly.type
_entity_poly.pdbx_seq_one_letter_code
_entity_poly.pdbx_strand_id
1 'polypeptide(L)'
;MATAPPTALAGGNAGSASCSAHSGCSALGLTGDCCPSLSGKDLACCDEPAQENAAPQVQTLADLGAAAGDAVDTSVAAWHPDNSWWKTEPPQSDETSCLMEHRFGCDVIAHHLTCLGSRDGRAEATIDGLKIRGQPCVWCGGGPCRSGSISLCEPLDYLMNGEGKAFTAFYAKPVYQAAKCKDGEPVPPQRIFRQPPLPVIPTLAPWWLPESRPDEDMLGCLSTLSKGCFQAETMGECLMSKDGSGLDKIKGLKVQGEACVWCGGGLCMSNSSAVCAPFDYALRGEGTAFPLFYAKTNYKVASCPQERKKEHHLPAFEFSCLQEAEEGCHKLTDAASCLSSVDGSGLTHKDGFRIKGQPCVWCNGGACTSDSWNKCEPFDWVMNGQGQAYNYHFGVDRYTLAGCKNDRPAAISMKEYRMTVDGYSIVPLDARPLVPFWVAQKPAPETLKCLKPAPGGCNQLRDMGSCMTSKDGRSMESFMGMKIAGEPCVWCGGIACTTNSTSLCEPFDYLMYGSHVAFDDFVAKGVYKVSDCEKGDVKLPNYDYQCLEKSGKGGCANIWNAEECLASKDGRSVSTVGVLQVQDQPCVWCGGTACHSGKNALCEAFDFALNGESTAFMTFFASDTFRLAACKSGKPTPATLKGFDSFVPGWSALPRIPMFNHSWYKTPAPTGNELTCLMDHWYGCDKVGHEDTCLGSKDAQPQALFGPGIQIEGSPCAWCGGGPCISGSTALCQPFSLLMQGEGTNFTTFFAKNHYQVARCKNGKPLPPMPTKTSPQIVYVPVSGSLASPPQGPTLERPLVLPPVGGATADVAVPPAGDDIGSSPDLVPLSAEPPGLPPLAPLPGAAPVPAYPVADAAHPVATVAPVAMAAPVTPGAMAALATTAAPSQPLGASEDSDRGISALTLPPVATIAPLNLGTIIPGVVAGASEDSDSGSGA
;
A
#
# COMPACT_ATOMS: atom_id res chain seq x y z
N MET A 1 12.69 -66.03 64.64
CA MET A 1 12.12 -64.87 65.35
C MET A 1 12.55 -63.62 64.58
N ALA A 2 11.70 -62.65 64.23
CA ALA A 2 10.25 -62.55 64.48
C ALA A 2 9.53 -61.76 63.35
N THR A 3 8.21 -61.96 63.27
CA THR A 3 7.14 -61.06 62.74
C THR A 3 7.45 -60.00 61.68
N ALA A 4 6.71 -60.05 60.56
CA ALA A 4 6.48 -58.91 59.69
C ALA A 4 5.28 -58.04 60.18
N PRO A 5 5.32 -56.70 60.02
CA PRO A 5 4.17 -55.78 60.14
C PRO A 5 3.50 -55.50 58.76
N PRO A 6 2.31 -54.83 58.71
CA PRO A 6 1.22 -55.34 57.86
C PRO A 6 0.65 -54.41 56.77
N THR A 7 -0.35 -54.95 56.06
CA THR A 7 -1.13 -54.37 54.95
C THR A 7 -2.11 -53.26 55.34
N ALA A 8 -2.31 -52.29 54.45
CA ALA A 8 -3.52 -51.47 54.29
C ALA A 8 -3.89 -51.47 52.79
N LEU A 9 -5.09 -51.90 52.36
CA LEU A 9 -6.31 -51.09 52.26
C LEU A 9 -6.06 -49.79 51.45
N ALA A 10 -6.32 -49.73 50.15
CA ALA A 10 -7.64 -49.75 49.47
C ALA A 10 -8.53 -48.55 49.86
N GLY A 11 -9.05 -47.73 48.93
CA GLY A 11 -8.79 -47.71 47.47
C GLY A 11 -9.50 -46.52 46.82
N GLY A 12 -8.79 -45.75 45.98
CA GLY A 12 -9.31 -44.54 45.33
C GLY A 12 -9.38 -44.71 43.81
N ASN A 13 -10.44 -44.18 43.19
CA ASN A 13 -10.65 -44.29 41.75
C ASN A 13 -9.69 -43.35 41.01
N ALA A 14 -8.68 -43.89 40.32
CA ALA A 14 -7.72 -43.10 39.56
C ALA A 14 -8.40 -42.52 38.30
N GLY A 15 -8.87 -41.28 38.42
CA GLY A 15 -9.40 -40.51 37.29
C GLY A 15 -8.34 -40.33 36.20
N SER A 16 -8.79 -40.13 34.96
CA SER A 16 -7.89 -39.81 33.85
C SER A 16 -7.19 -38.48 34.13
N ALA A 17 -5.88 -38.41 33.86
CA ALA A 17 -5.10 -37.18 34.00
C ALA A 17 -5.51 -36.10 32.98
N SER A 18 -6.20 -36.49 31.90
CA SER A 18 -6.58 -35.58 30.83
C SER A 18 -7.59 -34.53 31.29
N CYS A 19 -7.33 -33.26 30.96
CA CYS A 19 -8.22 -32.13 31.24
C CYS A 19 -9.65 -32.35 30.72
N SER A 20 -9.80 -33.13 29.65
CA SER A 20 -11.10 -33.49 29.04
C SER A 20 -11.97 -34.41 29.91
N ALA A 21 -11.40 -35.06 30.94
CA ALA A 21 -12.14 -35.90 31.89
C ALA A 21 -12.67 -35.12 33.11
N HIS A 22 -12.26 -33.85 33.27
CA HIS A 22 -12.61 -33.01 34.42
C HIS A 22 -13.46 -31.82 33.96
N SER A 23 -14.67 -31.70 34.51
CA SER A 23 -15.68 -30.74 34.03
C SER A 23 -15.21 -29.29 34.08
N GLY A 24 -14.55 -28.87 35.17
CA GLY A 24 -13.99 -27.52 35.29
C GLY A 24 -12.92 -27.24 34.23
N CYS A 25 -11.93 -28.13 34.10
CA CYS A 25 -10.84 -27.93 33.14
C CYS A 25 -11.32 -27.98 31.68
N SER A 26 -12.31 -28.82 31.36
CA SER A 26 -12.94 -28.85 30.05
C SER A 26 -13.78 -27.60 29.75
N ALA A 27 -14.43 -27.00 30.76
CA ALA A 27 -15.17 -25.74 30.60
C ALA A 27 -14.24 -24.55 30.33
N LEU A 28 -13.02 -24.59 30.88
CA LEU A 28 -11.94 -23.64 30.60
C LEU A 28 -11.20 -23.91 29.26
N GLY A 29 -11.59 -24.94 28.50
CA GLY A 29 -10.99 -25.28 27.20
C GLY A 29 -9.58 -25.87 27.29
N LEU A 30 -9.15 -26.36 28.46
CA LEU A 30 -7.82 -26.94 28.65
C LEU A 30 -7.73 -28.33 28.00
N THR A 31 -6.55 -28.63 27.45
CA THR A 31 -6.26 -29.91 26.75
C THR A 31 -4.88 -30.45 27.16
N GLY A 32 -4.66 -31.75 26.91
CA GLY A 32 -3.52 -32.49 27.48
C GLY A 32 -3.84 -33.08 28.85
N ASP A 33 -2.80 -33.41 29.62
CA ASP A 33 -2.87 -33.96 30.98
C ASP A 33 -2.57 -32.89 32.03
N CYS A 34 -3.51 -32.64 32.93
CA CYS A 34 -3.44 -31.57 33.93
C CYS A 34 -3.97 -31.94 35.33
N CYS A 35 -4.52 -33.14 35.52
CA CYS A 35 -5.11 -33.60 36.78
C CYS A 35 -4.61 -35.00 37.21
N PRO A 36 -3.30 -35.16 37.52
CA PRO A 36 -2.30 -34.11 37.71
C PRO A 36 -1.57 -33.72 36.42
N SER A 37 -0.96 -32.54 36.42
CA SER A 37 -0.04 -32.11 35.37
C SER A 37 1.24 -32.95 35.36
N LEU A 38 2.05 -32.83 34.30
CA LEU A 38 3.38 -33.43 34.19
C LEU A 38 4.35 -33.09 35.35
N SER A 39 4.04 -32.08 36.17
CA SER A 39 4.78 -31.73 37.39
C SER A 39 4.32 -32.46 38.65
N GLY A 40 3.35 -33.37 38.55
CA GLY A 40 2.74 -34.07 39.69
C GLY A 40 1.82 -33.19 40.53
N LYS A 41 1.27 -32.11 39.93
CA LYS A 41 0.46 -31.11 40.61
C LYS A 41 -0.84 -30.86 39.84
N ASP A 42 -1.96 -30.94 40.54
CA ASP A 42 -3.30 -30.67 40.02
C ASP A 42 -3.56 -29.17 39.85
N LEU A 43 -4.44 -28.84 38.90
CA LEU A 43 -4.98 -27.49 38.72
C LEU A 43 -6.27 -27.34 39.53
N ALA A 44 -6.63 -26.11 39.92
CA ALA A 44 -7.83 -25.84 40.71
C ALA A 44 -9.14 -26.32 40.03
N CYS A 45 -9.14 -26.46 38.70
CA CYS A 45 -10.27 -26.95 37.92
C CYS A 45 -10.46 -28.49 37.93
N CYS A 46 -9.56 -29.24 38.55
CA CYS A 46 -9.61 -30.70 38.66
C CYS A 46 -10.61 -31.19 39.73
N ASP A 47 -10.82 -30.40 40.78
CA ASP A 47 -11.68 -30.77 41.91
C ASP A 47 -13.12 -30.23 41.80
N GLU A 48 -13.46 -29.47 40.75
CA GLU A 48 -14.77 -28.83 40.61
C GLU A 48 -15.86 -29.75 40.01
N PRO A 49 -16.88 -30.17 40.79
CA PRO A 49 -17.99 -30.95 40.27
C PRO A 49 -18.91 -30.10 39.38
N ALA A 50 -19.35 -30.67 38.26
CA ALA A 50 -20.20 -29.99 37.29
C ALA A 50 -21.50 -29.45 37.92
N GLN A 51 -21.69 -28.12 37.91
CA GLN A 51 -22.96 -27.51 38.31
C GLN A 51 -23.97 -27.52 37.15
N GLU A 52 -25.01 -28.33 37.31
CA GLU A 52 -26.14 -28.45 36.38
C GLU A 52 -27.12 -27.28 36.57
N ASN A 53 -26.91 -26.18 35.83
CA ASN A 53 -27.75 -24.99 35.92
C ASN A 53 -29.04 -25.11 35.08
N ALA A 54 -30.19 -25.12 35.76
CA ALA A 54 -31.51 -25.19 35.14
C ALA A 54 -31.99 -23.84 34.55
N ALA A 55 -32.89 -23.91 33.55
CA ALA A 55 -33.38 -22.74 32.84
C ALA A 55 -34.44 -21.93 33.65
N PRO A 56 -34.46 -20.58 33.53
CA PRO A 56 -35.46 -19.74 34.17
C PRO A 56 -36.83 -19.82 33.47
N GLN A 57 -37.90 -19.78 34.26
CA GLN A 57 -39.29 -19.73 33.78
C GLN A 57 -39.75 -18.28 33.52
N VAL A 58 -40.67 -18.10 32.58
CA VAL A 58 -41.31 -16.79 32.29
C VAL A 58 -42.47 -16.55 33.27
N GLN A 59 -42.57 -15.33 33.79
CA GLN A 59 -43.79 -14.82 34.45
C GLN A 59 -44.30 -13.57 33.72
N THR A 60 -45.62 -13.38 33.74
CA THR A 60 -46.35 -12.44 32.87
C THR A 60 -46.71 -11.14 33.59
N LEU A 61 -46.66 -10.00 32.86
CA LEU A 61 -47.21 -8.73 33.32
C LEU A 61 -48.75 -8.79 33.39
N ALA A 62 -49.30 -8.79 34.60
CA ALA A 62 -50.70 -8.46 34.87
C ALA A 62 -50.90 -8.13 36.37
N ASP A 63 -50.54 -6.91 36.81
CA ASP A 63 -51.22 -6.19 37.89
C ASP A 63 -50.63 -4.78 38.13
N LEU A 64 -51.37 -3.96 38.89
CA LEU A 64 -51.03 -2.61 39.40
C LEU A 64 -50.91 -1.46 38.38
N GLY A 65 -52.00 -0.69 38.26
CA GLY A 65 -52.00 0.70 37.82
C GLY A 65 -52.73 1.61 38.82
N ALA A 66 -52.41 2.91 38.79
CA ALA A 66 -52.89 3.99 39.68
C ALA A 66 -52.39 3.93 41.15
N ALA A 67 -52.12 5.04 41.84
CA ALA A 67 -52.49 6.44 41.56
C ALA A 67 -51.46 7.47 42.11
N ALA A 68 -51.44 8.67 41.48
CA ALA A 68 -50.81 9.94 41.90
C ALA A 68 -49.28 9.97 42.17
N GLY A 69 -48.55 11.06 41.87
CA GLY A 69 -48.92 12.26 41.10
C GLY A 69 -48.31 13.55 41.66
N ASP A 70 -47.24 14.05 41.03
CA ASP A 70 -46.89 15.48 40.99
C ASP A 70 -45.80 15.75 39.91
N ALA A 71 -45.54 17.01 39.56
CA ALA A 71 -44.81 17.38 38.35
C ALA A 71 -43.27 17.46 38.48
N VAL A 72 -42.56 16.86 37.52
CA VAL A 72 -41.16 17.17 37.15
C VAL A 72 -41.05 17.16 35.62
N ASP A 73 -40.38 18.16 35.04
CA ASP A 73 -40.08 18.22 33.60
C ASP A 73 -38.91 17.29 33.27
N THR A 74 -39.12 16.34 32.35
CA THR A 74 -38.10 15.41 31.86
C THR A 74 -38.18 15.25 30.35
N SER A 75 -37.70 16.26 29.63
CA SER A 75 -37.40 16.23 28.19
C SER A 75 -36.15 15.40 27.87
N VAL A 76 -36.14 14.11 28.27
CA VAL A 76 -35.10 13.15 27.87
C VAL A 76 -35.37 12.69 26.43
N ALA A 77 -34.63 13.24 25.48
CA ALA A 77 -34.76 12.88 24.07
C ALA A 77 -34.43 11.41 23.82
N ALA A 78 -35.31 10.70 23.10
CA ALA A 78 -35.03 9.36 22.62
C ALA A 78 -33.91 9.41 21.57
N TRP A 79 -32.88 8.57 21.72
CA TRP A 79 -31.78 8.47 20.77
C TRP A 79 -32.22 7.81 19.47
N HIS A 80 -32.58 8.63 18.48
CA HIS A 80 -32.57 8.21 17.08
C HIS A 80 -31.12 8.26 16.55
N PRO A 81 -30.59 7.16 15.97
CA PRO A 81 -29.29 7.17 15.28
C PRO A 81 -29.42 7.81 13.90
N ASP A 82 -29.72 9.11 13.88
CA ASP A 82 -29.96 9.86 12.65
C ASP A 82 -28.64 10.19 11.93
N ASN A 83 -28.65 10.14 10.59
CA ASN A 83 -27.46 10.28 9.74
C ASN A 83 -26.97 11.74 9.60
N SER A 84 -27.32 12.60 10.57
CA SER A 84 -27.22 14.06 10.54
C SER A 84 -26.01 14.64 11.27
N TRP A 85 -25.15 13.82 11.90
CA TRP A 85 -24.00 14.26 12.71
C TRP A 85 -23.05 15.29 12.03
N TRP A 86 -22.96 15.24 10.71
CA TRP A 86 -22.11 16.12 9.91
C TRP A 86 -22.82 17.42 9.49
N LYS A 87 -24.14 17.51 9.57
CA LYS A 87 -24.90 18.69 9.11
C LYS A 87 -24.68 19.90 10.03
N THR A 88 -24.68 21.09 9.44
CA THR A 88 -24.83 22.36 10.17
C THR A 88 -26.26 22.85 10.10
N GLU A 89 -26.72 23.46 11.20
CA GLU A 89 -27.83 24.41 11.12
C GLU A 89 -27.46 25.54 10.13
N PRO A 90 -28.40 26.01 9.29
CA PRO A 90 -28.16 27.17 8.43
C PRO A 90 -27.83 28.41 9.27
N PRO A 91 -26.76 29.18 8.93
CA PRO A 91 -26.51 30.47 9.57
C PRO A 91 -27.71 31.41 9.40
N GLN A 92 -27.93 32.29 10.37
CA GLN A 92 -29.06 33.22 10.33
C GLN A 92 -28.90 34.30 9.24
N SER A 93 -29.98 35.05 8.96
CA SER A 93 -30.00 36.03 7.86
C SER A 93 -29.09 37.24 8.09
N ASP A 94 -28.83 37.58 9.36
CA ASP A 94 -27.81 38.53 9.79
C ASP A 94 -26.39 37.93 9.66
N GLU A 95 -26.18 36.66 10.08
CA GLU A 95 -24.96 35.90 9.84
C GLU A 95 -24.63 35.67 8.35
N THR A 96 -25.51 36.04 7.41
CA THR A 96 -25.26 35.95 5.95
C THR A 96 -25.37 37.30 5.23
N SER A 97 -25.60 38.38 5.98
CA SER A 97 -25.85 39.73 5.45
C SER A 97 -24.65 40.37 4.75
N CYS A 98 -23.44 40.18 5.31
CA CYS A 98 -22.17 40.70 4.77
C CYS A 98 -21.63 39.92 3.55
N LEU A 99 -22.15 38.72 3.28
CA LEU A 99 -21.60 37.84 2.24
C LEU A 99 -21.92 38.39 0.84
N MET A 100 -20.89 38.45 -0.01
CA MET A 100 -21.01 38.93 -1.38
C MET A 100 -21.85 37.97 -2.24
N GLU A 101 -22.78 38.49 -3.03
CA GLU A 101 -23.52 37.67 -4.00
C GLU A 101 -22.63 37.31 -5.19
N HIS A 102 -22.19 36.05 -5.25
CA HIS A 102 -21.40 35.56 -6.37
C HIS A 102 -22.32 35.20 -7.54
N ARG A 103 -22.48 36.15 -8.48
CA ARG A 103 -23.42 36.12 -9.61
C ARG A 103 -23.48 34.80 -10.41
N PHE A 104 -22.36 34.08 -10.47
CA PHE A 104 -22.24 32.82 -11.23
C PHE A 104 -22.50 31.56 -10.40
N GLY A 105 -22.81 31.71 -9.11
CA GLY A 105 -23.03 30.60 -8.18
C GLY A 105 -21.81 30.29 -7.31
N CYS A 106 -22.02 29.48 -6.27
CA CYS A 106 -20.92 28.97 -5.43
C CYS A 106 -20.06 27.92 -6.16
N ASP A 107 -20.68 27.15 -7.05
CA ASP A 107 -20.13 26.00 -7.77
C ASP A 107 -18.96 26.32 -8.71
N VAL A 108 -18.81 27.58 -9.12
CA VAL A 108 -17.66 28.05 -9.91
C VAL A 108 -16.49 28.58 -9.05
N ILE A 109 -16.63 28.67 -7.72
CA ILE A 109 -15.63 29.33 -6.85
C ILE A 109 -14.52 28.34 -6.46
N ALA A 110 -13.42 28.35 -7.21
CA ALA A 110 -12.23 27.54 -6.90
C ALA A 110 -11.35 28.09 -5.76
N HIS A 111 -11.60 29.30 -5.25
CA HIS A 111 -10.73 29.96 -4.26
C HIS A 111 -11.37 30.04 -2.86
N HIS A 112 -10.66 29.51 -1.86
CA HIS A 112 -11.14 29.33 -0.48
C HIS A 112 -11.67 30.61 0.18
N LEU A 113 -10.90 31.71 0.17
CA LEU A 113 -11.33 32.98 0.78
C LEU A 113 -12.54 33.58 0.04
N THR A 114 -12.59 33.42 -1.28
CA THR A 114 -13.72 33.90 -2.09
C THR A 114 -14.98 33.08 -1.80
N CYS A 115 -14.86 31.77 -1.57
CA CYS A 115 -15.98 30.92 -1.18
C CYS A 115 -16.55 31.34 0.19
N LEU A 116 -15.70 31.48 1.21
CA LEU A 116 -16.13 31.86 2.56
C LEU A 116 -16.60 33.32 2.69
N GLY A 117 -16.25 34.18 1.74
CA GLY A 117 -16.77 35.55 1.62
C GLY A 117 -18.08 35.68 0.82
N SER A 118 -18.65 34.59 0.29
CA SER A 118 -19.74 34.64 -0.69
C SER A 118 -21.01 33.88 -0.30
N ARG A 119 -22.11 34.29 -0.91
CA ARG A 119 -23.39 33.56 -1.02
C ARG A 119 -23.77 33.41 -2.50
N ASP A 120 -24.58 32.39 -2.82
CA ASP A 120 -24.93 32.08 -4.22
C ASP A 120 -25.78 33.20 -4.84
N GLY A 121 -25.28 33.81 -5.92
CA GLY A 121 -25.91 34.91 -6.63
C GLY A 121 -26.58 34.54 -7.96
N ARG A 122 -26.84 33.26 -8.23
CA ARG A 122 -27.55 32.81 -9.45
C ARG A 122 -28.97 33.37 -9.51
N ALA A 123 -29.57 33.34 -10.71
CA ALA A 123 -30.94 33.81 -10.90
C ALA A 123 -31.96 32.80 -10.34
N GLU A 124 -31.66 31.52 -10.56
CA GLU A 124 -32.37 30.33 -10.18
C GLU A 124 -32.51 30.23 -8.66
N ALA A 125 -33.74 30.28 -8.13
CA ALA A 125 -33.97 30.19 -6.69
C ALA A 125 -33.63 28.80 -6.12
N THR A 126 -33.83 27.76 -6.92
CA THR A 126 -33.68 26.34 -6.54
C THR A 126 -33.04 25.52 -7.66
N ILE A 127 -32.38 24.42 -7.28
CA ILE A 127 -31.96 23.32 -8.17
C ILE A 127 -32.39 22.02 -7.49
N ASP A 128 -33.00 21.09 -8.22
CA ASP A 128 -33.50 19.79 -7.70
C ASP A 128 -34.47 19.92 -6.49
N GLY A 129 -35.20 21.05 -6.42
CA GLY A 129 -36.09 21.39 -5.31
C GLY A 129 -35.40 21.92 -4.05
N LEU A 130 -34.07 22.05 -4.06
CA LEU A 130 -33.22 22.57 -2.98
C LEU A 130 -32.93 24.05 -3.22
N LYS A 131 -32.94 24.89 -2.19
CA LYS A 131 -32.69 26.33 -2.35
C LYS A 131 -31.20 26.57 -2.60
N ILE A 132 -30.88 27.35 -3.63
CA ILE A 132 -29.51 27.78 -3.91
C ILE A 132 -29.33 29.29 -3.72
N ARG A 133 -30.15 30.13 -4.36
CA ARG A 133 -29.98 31.59 -4.34
C ARG A 133 -30.03 32.16 -2.93
N GLY A 134 -29.03 32.98 -2.60
CA GLY A 134 -28.83 33.60 -1.30
C GLY A 134 -28.36 32.64 -0.21
N GLN A 135 -28.14 31.35 -0.48
CA GLN A 135 -27.48 30.46 0.49
C GLN A 135 -26.01 30.84 0.64
N PRO A 136 -25.44 30.80 1.86
CA PRO A 136 -24.00 30.90 2.03
C PRO A 136 -23.31 29.78 1.26
N CYS A 137 -22.16 30.11 0.66
CA CYS A 137 -21.33 29.13 -0.01
C CYS A 137 -20.58 28.26 1.02
N VAL A 138 -20.22 27.03 0.65
CA VAL A 138 -19.56 26.06 1.53
C VAL A 138 -18.28 25.57 0.89
N TRP A 139 -17.15 25.80 1.54
CA TRP A 139 -15.84 25.31 1.09
C TRP A 139 -15.63 23.86 1.52
N CYS A 140 -15.23 23.02 0.57
CA CYS A 140 -15.16 21.56 0.72
C CYS A 140 -13.73 21.04 1.00
N GLY A 141 -12.95 21.82 1.77
CA GLY A 141 -11.59 21.46 2.17
C GLY A 141 -10.55 21.48 1.04
N GLY A 142 -10.92 21.96 -0.16
CA GLY A 142 -10.09 21.92 -1.36
C GLY A 142 -10.23 20.64 -2.19
N GLY A 143 -11.12 19.71 -1.78
CA GLY A 143 -11.59 18.61 -2.62
C GLY A 143 -12.94 18.93 -3.28
N PRO A 144 -13.37 18.14 -4.28
CA PRO A 144 -14.71 18.26 -4.85
C PRO A 144 -15.76 17.98 -3.78
N CYS A 145 -16.79 18.83 -3.69
CA CYS A 145 -17.82 18.70 -2.66
C CYS A 145 -18.58 17.36 -2.75
N ARG A 146 -18.99 16.97 -3.96
CA ARG A 146 -19.98 15.89 -4.20
C ARG A 146 -19.58 14.98 -5.35
N SER A 147 -20.15 13.78 -5.36
CA SER A 147 -20.06 12.82 -6.46
C SER A 147 -20.44 13.45 -7.80
N GLY A 148 -19.55 13.36 -8.79
CA GLY A 148 -19.77 13.86 -10.16
C GLY A 148 -19.54 15.36 -10.36
N SER A 149 -19.15 16.12 -9.33
CA SER A 149 -18.77 17.53 -9.45
C SER A 149 -17.26 17.74 -9.29
N ILE A 150 -16.72 18.79 -9.92
CA ILE A 150 -15.36 19.30 -9.68
C ILE A 150 -15.37 20.54 -8.77
N SER A 151 -16.54 21.02 -8.36
CA SER A 151 -16.70 22.23 -7.54
C SER A 151 -16.14 22.04 -6.14
N LEU A 152 -15.19 22.92 -5.77
CA LEU A 152 -14.57 22.96 -4.44
C LEU A 152 -15.40 23.77 -3.42
N CYS A 153 -16.45 24.43 -3.92
CA CYS A 153 -17.36 25.31 -3.22
C CYS A 153 -18.77 25.06 -3.76
N GLU A 154 -19.80 24.93 -2.92
CA GLU A 154 -21.20 24.67 -3.34
C GLU A 154 -22.19 25.36 -2.37
N PRO A 155 -23.48 25.56 -2.72
CA PRO A 155 -24.46 26.21 -1.82
C PRO A 155 -24.85 25.34 -0.61
N LEU A 156 -25.05 25.95 0.56
CA LEU A 156 -25.26 25.22 1.81
C LEU A 156 -26.43 24.23 1.79
N ASP A 157 -27.65 24.66 1.48
CA ASP A 157 -28.83 23.77 1.49
C ASP A 157 -28.74 22.68 0.42
N TYR A 158 -28.14 22.99 -0.74
CA TYR A 158 -27.85 22.01 -1.78
C TYR A 158 -26.92 20.89 -1.25
N LEU A 159 -25.87 21.22 -0.49
CA LEU A 159 -25.02 20.20 0.14
C LEU A 159 -25.70 19.47 1.30
N MET A 160 -26.35 20.20 2.22
CA MET A 160 -26.91 19.62 3.44
C MET A 160 -28.12 18.72 3.16
N ASN A 161 -28.85 18.94 2.06
CA ASN A 161 -30.11 18.24 1.76
C ASN A 161 -30.18 17.61 0.36
N GLY A 162 -29.12 17.71 -0.46
CA GLY A 162 -29.03 17.12 -1.79
C GLY A 162 -28.43 15.72 -1.88
N GLU A 163 -27.80 15.21 -0.82
CA GLU A 163 -27.38 13.80 -0.79
C GLU A 163 -28.59 12.87 -0.87
N GLY A 164 -28.62 11.98 -1.87
CA GLY A 164 -29.77 11.14 -2.17
C GLY A 164 -30.92 11.82 -2.94
N LYS A 165 -30.76 13.09 -3.36
CA LYS A 165 -31.73 13.81 -4.21
C LYS A 165 -31.10 14.37 -5.49
N ALA A 166 -30.03 15.16 -5.31
CA ALA A 166 -29.33 15.90 -6.35
C ALA A 166 -27.95 15.30 -6.67
N PHE A 167 -27.38 14.51 -5.75
CA PHE A 167 -26.13 13.78 -5.93
C PHE A 167 -26.05 12.56 -4.98
N THR A 168 -25.17 11.61 -5.29
CA THR A 168 -25.07 10.32 -4.58
C THR A 168 -24.31 10.42 -3.25
N ALA A 169 -23.24 11.22 -3.19
CA ALA A 169 -22.42 11.35 -1.98
C ALA A 169 -21.86 12.77 -1.79
N PHE A 170 -21.86 13.26 -0.54
CA PHE A 170 -21.13 14.45 -0.09
C PHE A 170 -19.79 14.02 0.53
N TYR A 171 -18.67 14.35 -0.13
CA TYR A 171 -17.33 13.89 0.26
C TYR A 171 -16.74 14.69 1.43
N ALA A 172 -17.03 15.99 1.52
CA ALA A 172 -16.36 16.90 2.46
C ALA A 172 -16.96 16.91 3.89
N LYS A 173 -17.83 15.95 4.25
CA LYS A 173 -18.44 15.77 5.58
C LYS A 173 -17.50 16.05 6.78
N PRO A 174 -16.25 15.54 6.82
CA PRO A 174 -15.37 15.78 7.97
C PRO A 174 -14.62 17.13 7.94
N VAL A 175 -14.62 17.90 6.84
CA VAL A 175 -13.67 19.03 6.63
C VAL A 175 -14.28 20.29 6.01
N TYR A 176 -15.60 20.37 5.83
CA TYR A 176 -16.23 21.55 5.21
C TYR A 176 -16.39 22.74 6.18
N GLN A 177 -16.39 23.94 5.62
CA GLN A 177 -16.73 25.20 6.31
C GLN A 177 -17.76 25.98 5.49
N ALA A 178 -18.86 26.39 6.13
CA ALA A 178 -19.83 27.31 5.54
C ALA A 178 -19.37 28.77 5.70
N ALA A 179 -19.61 29.57 4.66
CA ALA A 179 -19.50 31.02 4.70
C ALA A 179 -20.46 31.59 5.74
N LYS A 180 -19.98 32.52 6.57
CA LYS A 180 -20.81 33.29 7.48
C LYS A 180 -20.09 34.55 7.93
N CYS A 181 -20.88 35.50 8.44
CA CYS A 181 -20.43 36.76 9.00
C CYS A 181 -20.19 36.64 10.51
N LYS A 182 -19.30 37.46 11.03
CA LYS A 182 -19.22 37.79 12.46
C LYS A 182 -18.85 39.27 12.58
N ASP A 183 -19.55 40.00 13.44
CA ASP A 183 -19.30 41.43 13.71
C ASP A 183 -19.34 42.32 12.44
N GLY A 184 -20.06 41.88 11.39
CA GLY A 184 -20.19 42.56 10.09
C GLY A 184 -19.22 42.09 8.99
N GLU A 185 -18.21 41.29 9.33
CA GLU A 185 -17.15 40.83 8.40
C GLU A 185 -17.26 39.31 8.12
N PRO A 186 -16.83 38.81 6.95
CA PRO A 186 -16.76 37.38 6.68
C PRO A 186 -15.78 36.65 7.62
N VAL A 187 -16.21 35.52 8.19
CA VAL A 187 -15.38 34.70 9.07
C VAL A 187 -14.28 34.02 8.25
N PRO A 188 -12.98 34.20 8.62
CA PRO A 188 -11.87 33.63 7.88
C PRO A 188 -11.83 32.09 7.95
N PRO A 189 -11.02 31.44 7.09
CA PRO A 189 -10.75 30.01 7.14
C PRO A 189 -10.44 29.48 8.55
N GLN A 190 -11.17 28.44 8.95
CA GLN A 190 -10.96 27.69 10.19
C GLN A 190 -10.76 26.21 9.83
N ARG A 191 -9.79 25.56 10.49
CA ARG A 191 -9.58 24.10 10.33
C ARG A 191 -10.62 23.33 11.16
N ILE A 192 -11.86 23.32 10.67
CA ILE A 192 -12.96 22.56 11.27
C ILE A 192 -12.80 21.09 10.87
N PHE A 193 -12.55 20.23 11.84
CA PHE A 193 -12.67 18.78 11.68
C PHE A 193 -13.95 18.30 12.39
N ARG A 194 -14.87 17.70 11.64
CA ARG A 194 -16.07 17.05 12.16
C ARG A 194 -15.82 15.55 12.26
N GLN A 195 -16.08 14.98 13.43
CA GLN A 195 -16.07 13.54 13.66
C GLN A 195 -17.49 13.08 14.00
N PRO A 196 -17.91 11.86 13.62
CA PRO A 196 -19.16 11.29 14.11
C PRO A 196 -19.09 11.10 15.63
N PRO A 197 -20.21 11.29 16.37
CA PRO A 197 -20.25 11.00 17.79
C PRO A 197 -20.00 9.51 18.00
N LEU A 198 -18.86 9.18 18.61
CA LEU A 198 -18.52 7.80 18.95
C LEU A 198 -19.43 7.31 20.10
N PRO A 199 -20.00 6.10 20.02
CA PRO A 199 -20.60 5.47 21.20
C PRO A 199 -19.51 5.27 22.25
N VAL A 200 -19.82 5.56 23.52
CA VAL A 200 -18.84 5.50 24.61
C VAL A 200 -18.54 4.03 24.94
N ILE A 201 -17.42 3.55 24.40
CA ILE A 201 -16.82 2.24 24.66
C ILE A 201 -15.41 2.53 25.24
N PRO A 202 -14.96 1.82 26.29
CA PRO A 202 -13.62 2.02 26.85
C PRO A 202 -12.53 1.86 25.78
N THR A 203 -11.57 2.79 25.79
CA THR A 203 -10.56 2.93 24.72
C THR A 203 -9.59 1.75 24.68
N LEU A 204 -9.76 0.87 23.68
CA LEU A 204 -8.66 0.03 23.20
C LEU A 204 -7.57 0.94 22.59
N ALA A 205 -6.31 0.63 22.86
CA ALA A 205 -5.19 1.38 22.27
C ALA A 205 -5.13 1.15 20.74
N PRO A 206 -4.70 2.15 19.95
CA PRO A 206 -4.42 1.95 18.54
C PRO A 206 -3.41 0.81 18.32
N TRP A 207 -3.69 -0.07 17.35
CA TRP A 207 -2.97 -1.32 17.06
C TRP A 207 -1.46 -1.18 16.74
N TRP A 208 -0.94 0.05 16.64
CA TRP A 208 0.45 0.38 16.33
C TRP A 208 1.24 0.94 17.52
N LEU A 209 0.60 1.15 18.68
CA LEU A 209 1.32 1.44 19.93
C LEU A 209 1.94 0.14 20.50
N PRO A 210 3.10 0.23 21.17
CA PRO A 210 3.60 -0.86 22.00
C PRO A 210 2.66 -1.04 23.20
N GLU A 211 2.39 -2.28 23.59
CA GLU A 211 1.43 -2.60 24.65
C GLU A 211 1.91 -2.14 26.05
N SER A 212 3.22 -1.95 26.22
CA SER A 212 3.86 -1.41 27.43
C SER A 212 4.74 -0.19 27.15
N ARG A 213 4.81 0.70 28.14
CA ARG A 213 5.87 1.73 28.27
C ARG A 213 7.13 1.03 28.79
N PRO A 214 8.36 1.44 28.39
CA PRO A 214 9.57 0.91 29.00
C PRO A 214 9.57 1.12 30.52
N ASP A 215 9.90 0.08 31.28
CA ASP A 215 9.97 0.14 32.74
C ASP A 215 11.06 1.14 33.19
N GLU A 216 10.88 1.79 34.35
CA GLU A 216 11.81 2.84 34.81
C GLU A 216 13.24 2.31 35.03
N ASP A 217 13.39 1.04 35.42
CA ASP A 217 14.66 0.32 35.50
C ASP A 217 15.29 0.07 34.10
N MET A 218 14.49 -0.04 33.04
CA MET A 218 14.94 0.02 31.64
C MET A 218 15.25 1.43 31.12
N LEU A 219 15.17 2.47 31.98
CA LEU A 219 15.60 3.85 31.67
C LEU A 219 16.89 4.23 32.43
N GLY A 220 17.43 3.35 33.28
CA GLY A 220 18.57 3.65 34.17
C GLY A 220 19.87 4.01 33.45
N CYS A 221 20.17 3.37 32.33
CA CYS A 221 21.39 3.54 31.53
C CYS A 221 21.34 4.69 30.51
N LEU A 222 20.15 5.23 30.21
CA LEU A 222 19.98 6.24 29.16
C LEU A 222 20.53 7.61 29.61
N SER A 223 21.25 8.30 28.72
CA SER A 223 21.78 9.64 28.99
C SER A 223 20.65 10.69 29.09
N THR A 224 20.69 11.51 30.13
CA THR A 224 19.71 12.59 30.32
C THR A 224 20.06 13.77 29.41
N LEU A 225 19.28 14.00 28.35
CA LEU A 225 19.43 15.17 27.47
C LEU A 225 18.90 16.42 28.17
N SER A 226 19.80 17.26 28.68
CA SER A 226 19.46 18.49 29.44
C SER A 226 18.66 19.54 28.68
N LYS A 227 18.50 19.39 27.36
CA LYS A 227 17.62 20.22 26.50
C LYS A 227 16.32 19.51 26.08
N GLY A 228 16.12 18.26 26.51
CA GLY A 228 15.02 17.38 26.09
C GLY A 228 15.25 16.63 24.77
N CYS A 229 14.41 15.63 24.50
CA CYS A 229 14.50 14.77 23.31
C CYS A 229 14.31 15.55 22.00
N PHE A 230 13.52 16.64 22.01
CA PHE A 230 13.26 17.49 20.84
C PHE A 230 14.50 18.24 20.31
N GLN A 231 15.65 18.06 20.94
CA GLN A 231 16.93 18.69 20.59
C GLN A 231 17.99 17.65 20.19
N ALA A 232 17.65 16.35 20.15
CA ALA A 232 18.51 15.34 19.57
C ALA A 232 18.35 15.33 18.04
N GLU A 233 19.42 15.71 17.33
CA GLU A 233 19.42 15.82 15.87
C GLU A 233 19.81 14.50 15.18
N THR A 234 20.39 13.54 15.92
CA THR A 234 20.87 12.26 15.38
C THR A 234 20.16 11.06 16.01
N MET A 235 20.07 9.96 15.24
CA MET A 235 19.49 8.69 15.72
C MET A 235 20.25 8.15 16.93
N GLY A 236 21.58 8.30 16.97
CA GLY A 236 22.41 7.84 18.08
C GLY A 236 22.16 8.61 19.37
N GLU A 237 22.18 9.95 19.29
CA GLU A 237 21.88 10.82 20.45
C GLU A 237 20.48 10.57 20.99
N CYS A 238 19.49 10.42 20.10
CA CYS A 238 18.12 10.12 20.48
C CYS A 238 17.98 8.74 21.15
N LEU A 239 18.44 7.65 20.50
CA LEU A 239 18.21 6.28 20.98
C LEU A 239 19.05 5.86 22.19
N MET A 240 20.07 6.63 22.56
CA MET A 240 20.84 6.44 23.80
C MET A 240 20.28 7.24 24.99
N SER A 241 19.22 8.04 24.80
CA SER A 241 18.84 9.10 25.74
C SER A 241 17.40 9.08 26.26
N LYS A 242 17.21 9.83 27.34
CA LYS A 242 15.92 10.18 27.95
C LYS A 242 15.79 11.69 28.14
N ASP A 243 14.56 12.19 28.21
CA ASP A 243 14.30 13.63 28.30
C ASP A 243 14.74 14.21 29.64
N GLY A 244 15.58 15.26 29.58
CA GLY A 244 16.03 16.05 30.72
C GLY A 244 15.70 17.53 30.60
N SER A 245 14.64 17.90 29.88
CA SER A 245 14.24 19.31 29.63
C SER A 245 13.86 20.11 30.88
N GLY A 246 13.65 19.46 32.03
CA GLY A 246 13.11 20.10 33.23
C GLY A 246 11.59 20.33 33.18
N LEU A 247 10.90 19.77 32.20
CA LEU A 247 9.45 19.86 32.05
C LEU A 247 8.81 18.53 32.48
N ASP A 248 8.17 18.47 33.65
CA ASP A 248 7.46 17.25 34.09
C ASP A 248 6.47 16.74 33.02
N LYS A 249 5.75 17.68 32.40
CA LYS A 249 4.69 17.40 31.43
C LYS A 249 4.61 18.45 30.31
N ILE A 250 4.24 18.00 29.10
CA ILE A 250 3.81 18.87 28.00
C ILE A 250 2.39 18.47 27.61
N LYS A 251 1.45 19.43 27.68
CA LYS A 251 0.02 19.24 27.37
C LYS A 251 -0.62 18.03 28.11
N GLY A 252 -0.20 17.80 29.36
CA GLY A 252 -0.73 16.75 30.25
C GLY A 252 0.02 15.41 30.21
N LEU A 253 0.77 15.14 29.13
CA LEU A 253 1.58 13.94 28.93
C LEU A 253 2.93 14.09 29.65
N LYS A 254 3.45 13.01 30.25
CA LYS A 254 4.78 13.04 30.90
C LYS A 254 5.86 13.22 29.84
N VAL A 255 6.88 14.03 30.12
CA VAL A 255 8.09 14.06 29.27
C VAL A 255 9.38 13.87 30.07
N GLN A 256 9.59 14.58 31.18
CA GLN A 256 10.82 14.43 31.95
C GLN A 256 11.04 12.98 32.42
N GLY A 257 12.23 12.45 32.11
CA GLY A 257 12.62 11.07 32.38
C GLY A 257 12.14 10.04 31.35
N GLU A 258 11.23 10.37 30.42
CA GLU A 258 10.82 9.45 29.36
C GLU A 258 11.97 9.08 28.43
N ALA A 259 11.99 7.83 27.96
CA ALA A 259 12.76 7.43 26.79
C ALA A 259 12.53 8.38 25.61
N CYS A 260 13.59 8.74 24.90
CA CYS A 260 13.46 9.43 23.63
C CYS A 260 13.04 8.45 22.51
N VAL A 261 12.33 8.94 21.51
CA VAL A 261 11.82 8.16 20.37
C VAL A 261 12.30 8.80 19.09
N TRP A 262 13.08 8.06 18.31
CA TRP A 262 13.57 8.47 17.00
C TRP A 262 12.51 8.19 15.94
N CYS A 263 12.20 9.18 15.12
CA CYS A 263 11.06 9.16 14.21
C CYS A 263 11.43 8.75 12.76
N GLY A 264 12.46 7.90 12.64
CA GLY A 264 12.99 7.45 11.34
C GLY A 264 13.64 8.57 10.53
N GLY A 265 14.13 9.63 11.19
CA GLY A 265 14.65 10.85 10.57
C GLY A 265 13.61 11.75 9.90
N GLY A 266 12.37 11.28 9.76
CA GLY A 266 11.23 12.14 9.51
C GLY A 266 10.87 12.95 10.75
N LEU A 267 10.13 14.04 10.53
CA LEU A 267 9.51 14.80 11.62
C LEU A 267 8.62 13.86 12.44
N CYS A 268 8.74 13.85 13.76
CA CYS A 268 7.87 13.01 14.60
C CYS A 268 6.39 13.33 14.39
N MET A 269 6.07 14.60 14.21
CA MET A 269 4.73 15.13 14.44
C MET A 269 4.46 16.39 13.62
N SER A 270 3.19 16.61 13.27
CA SER A 270 2.75 17.86 12.65
C SER A 270 3.10 19.08 13.51
N ASN A 271 3.69 20.10 12.89
CA ASN A 271 4.13 21.37 13.49
C ASN A 271 5.37 21.26 14.43
N SER A 272 6.23 20.26 14.27
CA SER A 272 7.58 20.25 14.88
C SER A 272 8.64 19.94 13.83
N SER A 273 9.81 20.57 13.94
CA SER A 273 11.01 20.20 13.18
C SER A 273 11.78 19.02 13.82
N ALA A 274 11.36 18.54 14.98
CA ALA A 274 12.08 17.52 15.73
C ALA A 274 11.91 16.12 15.13
N VAL A 275 13.05 15.48 14.85
CA VAL A 275 13.21 14.08 14.42
C VAL A 275 13.25 13.09 15.60
N CYS A 276 13.26 13.62 16.83
CA CYS A 276 13.25 12.89 18.08
C CYS A 276 12.23 13.53 19.06
N ALA A 277 11.53 12.71 19.87
CA ALA A 277 10.54 13.20 20.84
C ALA A 277 10.41 12.26 22.07
N PRO A 278 9.94 12.73 23.24
CA PRO A 278 9.73 11.89 24.43
C PRO A 278 8.62 10.85 24.22
N PHE A 279 8.76 9.62 24.74
CA PHE A 279 7.87 8.47 24.48
C PHE A 279 6.38 8.76 24.66
N ASP A 280 5.97 9.19 25.85
CA ASP A 280 4.56 9.47 26.17
C ASP A 280 3.98 10.58 25.27
N TYR A 281 4.80 11.57 24.91
CA TYR A 281 4.42 12.64 24.00
C TYR A 281 4.33 12.17 22.55
N ALA A 282 5.29 11.38 22.06
CA ALA A 282 5.32 10.88 20.68
C ALA A 282 4.15 9.93 20.38
N LEU A 283 3.88 8.98 21.28
CA LEU A 283 2.93 7.89 21.02
C LEU A 283 1.51 8.16 21.54
N ARG A 284 1.34 9.04 22.54
CA ARG A 284 0.01 9.42 23.09
C ARG A 284 -0.36 10.88 22.83
N GLY A 285 0.50 11.64 22.16
CA GLY A 285 0.27 13.03 21.78
C GLY A 285 -0.58 13.25 20.52
N GLU A 286 -0.85 12.23 19.71
CA GLU A 286 -1.77 12.38 18.60
C GLU A 286 -3.20 12.69 19.11
N GLY A 287 -3.87 13.67 18.52
CA GLY A 287 -5.18 14.17 18.94
C GLY A 287 -5.17 15.05 20.21
N THR A 288 -4.22 14.83 21.13
CA THR A 288 -4.13 15.56 22.42
C THR A 288 -3.12 16.70 22.38
N ALA A 289 -1.89 16.41 21.94
CA ALA A 289 -0.79 17.36 21.86
C ALA A 289 -0.57 17.90 20.44
N PHE A 290 -0.87 17.12 19.41
CA PHE A 290 -0.69 17.48 18.00
C PHE A 290 -1.63 16.69 17.06
N PRO A 291 -1.98 17.24 15.88
CA PRO A 291 -2.88 16.58 14.92
C PRO A 291 -2.45 15.20 14.41
N LEU A 292 -1.17 15.01 14.09
CA LEU A 292 -0.67 13.79 13.42
C LEU A 292 0.70 13.35 13.96
N PHE A 293 0.84 12.05 14.25
CA PHE A 293 2.13 11.35 14.40
C PHE A 293 2.53 10.76 13.05
N TYR A 294 3.64 11.21 12.45
CA TYR A 294 4.04 10.75 11.11
C TYR A 294 4.76 9.40 11.14
N ALA A 295 5.55 9.13 12.18
CA ALA A 295 6.51 8.01 12.20
C ALA A 295 5.91 6.64 12.56
N LYS A 296 4.58 6.46 12.48
CA LYS A 296 3.81 5.29 12.98
C LYS A 296 4.37 3.91 12.64
N THR A 297 5.03 3.75 11.51
CA THR A 297 5.62 2.47 11.06
C THR A 297 7.13 2.36 11.26
N ASN A 298 7.82 3.48 11.51
CA ASN A 298 9.28 3.61 11.38
C ASN A 298 9.98 4.15 12.64
N TYR A 299 9.24 4.36 13.74
CA TYR A 299 9.83 4.87 14.98
C TYR A 299 10.67 3.81 15.70
N LYS A 300 11.66 4.28 16.47
CA LYS A 300 12.48 3.45 17.39
C LYS A 300 12.51 4.10 18.76
N VAL A 301 12.46 3.31 19.83
CA VAL A 301 12.39 3.80 21.22
C VAL A 301 13.73 3.58 21.92
N ALA A 302 14.27 4.63 22.56
CA ALA A 302 15.43 4.53 23.43
C ALA A 302 15.13 3.59 24.59
N SER A 303 15.97 2.59 24.82
CA SER A 303 15.72 1.55 25.80
C SER A 303 17.04 0.96 26.30
N CYS A 304 17.13 0.68 27.60
CA CYS A 304 18.24 -0.10 28.10
C CYS A 304 18.08 -1.56 27.65
N PRO A 305 19.08 -2.13 26.95
CA PRO A 305 19.01 -3.49 26.45
C PRO A 305 19.09 -4.49 27.62
N GLN A 306 17.95 -5.03 28.03
CA GLN A 306 17.77 -5.70 29.33
C GLN A 306 18.66 -6.94 29.56
N GLU A 307 19.20 -7.56 28.50
CA GLU A 307 20.12 -8.71 28.58
C GLU A 307 21.62 -8.37 28.50
N ARG A 308 22.01 -7.10 28.25
CA ARG A 308 23.43 -6.74 28.03
C ARG A 308 24.24 -6.56 29.33
N LYS A 309 24.42 -7.67 30.06
CA LYS A 309 25.60 -7.89 30.92
C LYS A 309 26.84 -8.35 30.13
N LYS A 310 26.72 -8.46 28.81
CA LYS A 310 27.82 -8.39 27.83
C LYS A 310 27.49 -7.30 26.82
N GLU A 311 28.49 -6.55 26.41
CA GLU A 311 28.28 -5.28 25.72
C GLU A 311 27.81 -5.45 24.28
N HIS A 312 26.99 -4.49 23.83
CA HIS A 312 27.12 -4.00 22.47
C HIS A 312 27.33 -2.48 22.57
N HIS A 313 28.59 -2.07 22.50
CA HIS A 313 28.95 -1.09 21.47
C HIS A 313 28.77 -1.79 20.09
N LEU A 314 29.11 -1.15 18.96
CA LEU A 314 29.70 -2.00 17.91
C LEU A 314 30.87 -2.77 18.57
N PRO A 315 31.14 -4.05 18.25
CA PRO A 315 32.41 -4.63 18.67
C PRO A 315 33.51 -3.64 18.33
N ALA A 316 34.55 -3.56 19.16
CA ALA A 316 35.78 -2.89 18.77
C ALA A 316 36.47 -3.74 17.69
N PHE A 317 35.82 -3.83 16.52
CA PHE A 317 36.46 -3.97 15.24
C PHE A 317 37.45 -2.82 15.20
N GLU A 318 38.68 -3.13 15.58
CA GLU A 318 39.75 -2.19 15.60
C GLU A 318 40.06 -1.87 14.14
N PHE A 319 39.38 -0.87 13.59
CA PHE A 319 39.61 -0.34 12.25
C PHE A 319 41.01 0.30 12.11
N SER A 320 41.88 0.13 13.11
CA SER A 320 43.31 0.44 13.15
C SER A 320 44.10 -0.22 12.01
N CYS A 321 43.62 -1.34 11.46
CA CYS A 321 44.22 -1.96 10.29
C CYS A 321 43.84 -1.25 8.97
N LEU A 322 42.76 -0.47 8.97
CA LEU A 322 42.26 0.28 7.81
C LEU A 322 42.91 1.67 7.75
N GLN A 323 43.01 2.23 6.55
CA GLN A 323 43.60 3.55 6.31
C GLN A 323 42.50 4.62 6.29
N GLU A 324 42.78 5.84 6.78
CA GLU A 324 41.85 6.96 6.57
C GLU A 324 41.90 7.38 5.10
N ALA A 325 40.78 7.25 4.39
CA ALA A 325 40.61 7.85 3.07
C ALA A 325 40.40 9.35 3.23
N GLU A 326 41.46 10.15 3.07
CA GLU A 326 41.48 11.59 3.41
C GLU A 326 40.34 12.41 2.76
N GLU A 327 39.97 12.11 1.52
CA GLU A 327 38.84 12.76 0.82
C GLU A 327 37.46 12.10 1.10
N GLY A 328 37.44 11.00 1.85
CA GLY A 328 36.25 10.19 2.18
C GLY A 328 36.04 8.96 1.27
N CYS A 329 35.26 7.98 1.76
CA CYS A 329 34.95 6.74 1.05
C CYS A 329 34.35 7.00 -0.35
N HIS A 330 33.53 8.05 -0.47
CA HIS A 330 32.82 8.46 -1.68
C HIS A 330 33.72 8.78 -2.89
N LYS A 331 35.04 8.94 -2.69
CA LYS A 331 36.03 9.11 -3.77
C LYS A 331 36.63 7.81 -4.28
N LEU A 332 36.52 6.72 -3.53
CA LEU A 332 37.20 5.47 -3.84
C LEU A 332 36.45 4.74 -4.97
N THR A 333 37.11 4.61 -6.13
CA THR A 333 36.49 4.07 -7.35
C THR A 333 36.85 2.63 -7.66
N ASP A 334 37.67 1.99 -6.80
CA ASP A 334 38.08 0.59 -6.87
C ASP A 334 37.82 -0.16 -5.54
N ALA A 335 37.70 -1.48 -5.65
CA ALA A 335 37.34 -2.35 -4.53
C ALA A 335 38.45 -2.51 -3.49
N ALA A 336 39.72 -2.46 -3.88
CA ALA A 336 40.83 -2.73 -2.97
C ALA A 336 41.03 -1.56 -2.02
N SER A 337 41.10 -0.32 -2.55
CA SER A 337 41.19 0.89 -1.74
C SER A 337 39.96 1.05 -0.84
N CYS A 338 38.76 0.83 -1.39
CA CYS A 338 37.52 0.88 -0.60
C CYS A 338 37.55 -0.09 0.59
N LEU A 339 37.87 -1.36 0.35
CA LEU A 339 37.84 -2.40 1.40
C LEU A 339 39.05 -2.36 2.34
N SER A 340 40.02 -1.46 2.11
CA SER A 340 41.11 -1.16 3.04
C SER A 340 40.96 0.14 3.81
N SER A 341 39.81 0.82 3.74
CA SER A 341 39.65 2.18 4.27
C SER A 341 38.49 2.40 5.24
N VAL A 342 38.68 3.39 6.12
CA VAL A 342 37.60 4.13 6.79
C VAL A 342 37.45 5.51 6.16
N ASP A 343 36.29 6.15 6.34
CA ASP A 343 36.10 7.52 5.89
C ASP A 343 36.99 8.49 6.69
N GLY A 344 37.98 9.07 6.02
CA GLY A 344 38.89 10.06 6.58
C GLY A 344 38.44 11.51 6.39
N SER A 345 37.27 11.76 5.78
CA SER A 345 36.85 13.10 5.38
C SER A 345 36.72 14.07 6.57
N GLY A 346 36.74 15.38 6.27
CA GLY A 346 36.51 16.42 7.28
C GLY A 346 35.08 16.46 7.84
N LEU A 347 34.15 15.67 7.31
CA LEU A 347 32.75 15.64 7.72
C LEU A 347 32.54 14.57 8.80
N THR A 348 32.35 14.98 10.06
CA THR A 348 31.98 14.03 11.13
C THR A 348 30.60 13.43 10.87
N HIS A 349 29.68 14.23 10.32
CA HIS A 349 28.33 13.82 9.94
C HIS A 349 27.91 14.46 8.60
N LYS A 350 26.96 13.83 7.92
CA LYS A 350 26.27 14.34 6.73
C LYS A 350 24.81 13.87 6.78
N ASP A 351 23.87 14.80 6.63
CA ASP A 351 22.42 14.57 6.64
C ASP A 351 21.91 13.72 7.85
N GLY A 352 22.54 13.92 9.02
CA GLY A 352 22.22 13.21 10.27
C GLY A 352 23.01 11.92 10.52
N PHE A 353 23.67 11.36 9.50
CA PHE A 353 24.47 10.14 9.58
C PHE A 353 25.92 10.42 9.94
N ARG A 354 26.56 9.52 10.68
CA ARG A 354 27.99 9.61 11.00
C ARG A 354 28.81 9.18 9.79
N ILE A 355 29.74 10.04 9.38
CA ILE A 355 30.60 9.80 8.22
C ILE A 355 32.02 9.46 8.68
N LYS A 356 32.78 10.43 9.23
CA LYS A 356 34.19 10.20 9.61
C LYS A 356 34.36 9.02 10.58
N GLY A 357 35.32 8.16 10.24
CA GLY A 357 35.70 6.97 10.99
C GLY A 357 34.68 5.82 10.89
N GLN A 358 33.74 5.85 9.94
CA GLN A 358 33.02 4.64 9.55
C GLN A 358 33.86 3.81 8.56
N PRO A 359 33.81 2.46 8.61
CA PRO A 359 34.33 1.63 7.55
C PRO A 359 33.63 1.95 6.22
N CYS A 360 34.39 1.90 5.13
CA CYS A 360 33.85 2.05 3.80
C CYS A 360 33.12 0.78 3.33
N VAL A 361 32.11 0.94 2.48
CA VAL A 361 31.30 -0.14 1.90
C VAL A 361 31.45 -0.14 0.38
N TRP A 362 31.85 -1.27 -0.19
CA TRP A 362 31.98 -1.43 -1.64
C TRP A 362 30.69 -1.97 -2.27
N CYS A 363 30.21 -1.25 -3.29
CA CYS A 363 28.92 -1.48 -3.96
C CYS A 363 29.07 -2.30 -5.25
N ASN A 364 29.99 -3.28 -5.23
CA ASN A 364 30.35 -4.17 -6.35
C ASN A 364 30.59 -3.45 -7.69
N GLY A 365 31.10 -2.22 -7.64
CA GLY A 365 31.45 -1.40 -8.80
C GLY A 365 30.28 -0.66 -9.46
N GLY A 366 29.04 -0.88 -9.00
CA GLY A 366 27.89 -0.01 -9.28
C GLY A 366 27.83 1.17 -8.30
N ALA A 367 26.87 2.07 -8.50
CA ALA A 367 26.58 3.13 -7.52
C ALA A 367 26.00 2.54 -6.22
N CYS A 368 26.28 3.15 -5.07
CA CYS A 368 25.70 2.76 -3.78
C CYS A 368 24.28 3.31 -3.56
N THR A 369 23.97 4.46 -4.15
CA THR A 369 22.76 5.27 -3.85
C THR A 369 22.20 5.90 -5.13
N SER A 370 20.90 6.20 -5.16
CA SER A 370 20.21 6.74 -6.35
C SER A 370 20.64 8.15 -6.79
N ASP A 371 21.26 8.91 -5.89
CA ASP A 371 21.69 10.30 -6.06
C ASP A 371 23.17 10.42 -6.47
N SER A 372 23.92 9.31 -6.46
CA SER A 372 25.37 9.32 -6.69
C SER A 372 25.81 8.31 -7.75
N TRP A 373 27.07 8.45 -8.20
CA TRP A 373 27.78 7.44 -8.98
C TRP A 373 28.90 6.78 -8.16
N ASN A 374 28.84 6.94 -6.83
CA ASN A 374 29.90 6.57 -5.91
C ASN A 374 29.86 5.06 -5.70
N LYS A 375 30.99 4.38 -5.96
CA LYS A 375 31.11 2.91 -5.89
C LYS A 375 31.46 2.40 -4.49
N CYS A 376 31.83 3.33 -3.63
CA CYS A 376 32.25 3.15 -2.26
C CYS A 376 31.58 4.27 -1.44
N GLU A 377 30.99 3.96 -0.29
CA GLU A 377 30.34 4.95 0.60
C GLU A 377 30.51 4.56 2.08
N PRO A 378 30.38 5.50 3.04
CA PRO A 378 30.47 5.21 4.48
C PRO A 378 29.34 4.30 4.98
N PHE A 379 29.63 3.40 5.92
CA PHE A 379 28.67 2.41 6.41
C PHE A 379 27.34 2.95 6.94
N ASP A 380 27.35 4.01 7.77
CA ASP A 380 26.10 4.56 8.34
C ASP A 380 25.24 5.25 7.27
N TRP A 381 25.88 5.97 6.34
CA TRP A 381 25.25 6.56 5.15
C TRP A 381 24.54 5.49 4.32
N VAL A 382 25.25 4.39 4.00
CA VAL A 382 24.72 3.24 3.27
C VAL A 382 23.55 2.58 4.02
N MET A 383 23.74 2.24 5.29
CA MET A 383 22.77 1.39 6.00
C MET A 383 21.53 2.13 6.51
N ASN A 384 21.62 3.43 6.76
CA ASN A 384 20.52 4.21 7.35
C ASN A 384 20.08 5.43 6.50
N GLY A 385 20.80 5.81 5.44
CA GLY A 385 20.53 6.99 4.62
C GLY A 385 19.31 6.92 3.70
N GLN A 386 18.76 5.74 3.44
CA GLN A 386 17.61 5.60 2.53
C GLN A 386 16.35 6.29 3.10
N GLY A 387 15.71 7.12 2.28
CA GLY A 387 14.53 7.90 2.63
C GLY A 387 14.80 9.18 3.44
N GLN A 388 16.06 9.44 3.79
CA GLN A 388 16.49 10.65 4.52
C GLN A 388 17.51 11.45 3.70
N ALA A 389 18.57 10.78 3.24
CA ALA A 389 19.64 11.37 2.44
C ALA A 389 19.48 11.09 0.94
N TYR A 390 18.92 9.94 0.57
CA TYR A 390 18.70 9.52 -0.83
C TYR A 390 17.48 8.60 -0.97
N ASN A 391 16.90 8.53 -2.17
CA ASN A 391 15.64 7.84 -2.42
C ASN A 391 15.77 6.30 -2.42
N TYR A 392 16.76 5.76 -3.15
CA TYR A 392 16.93 4.31 -3.33
C TYR A 392 18.35 3.84 -3.06
N HIS A 393 18.45 2.59 -2.62
CA HIS A 393 19.68 1.95 -2.21
C HIS A 393 19.99 0.72 -3.07
N PHE A 394 21.23 0.56 -3.54
CA PHE A 394 21.56 -0.37 -4.62
C PHE A 394 22.35 -1.60 -4.16
N GLY A 395 21.64 -2.66 -3.74
CA GLY A 395 22.21 -4.01 -3.59
C GLY A 395 22.69 -4.37 -2.18
N VAL A 396 21.79 -4.30 -1.20
CA VAL A 396 22.03 -4.67 0.22
C VAL A 396 22.50 -6.12 0.42
N ASP A 397 22.28 -6.98 -0.57
CA ASP A 397 22.74 -8.37 -0.66
C ASP A 397 24.16 -8.53 -1.24
N ARG A 398 24.71 -7.46 -1.84
CA ARG A 398 25.95 -7.46 -2.63
C ARG A 398 27.09 -6.68 -1.99
N TYR A 399 26.83 -5.91 -0.94
CA TYR A 399 27.87 -5.13 -0.27
C TYR A 399 28.95 -5.98 0.38
N THR A 400 30.17 -5.48 0.23
CA THR A 400 31.33 -5.92 0.99
C THR A 400 31.77 -4.75 1.88
N LEU A 401 32.01 -5.03 3.16
CA LEU A 401 32.39 -4.06 4.17
C LEU A 401 33.90 -4.07 4.38
N ALA A 402 34.52 -2.90 4.49
CA ALA A 402 35.90 -2.77 4.94
C ALA A 402 36.00 -3.18 6.42
N GLY A 403 36.93 -4.07 6.76
CA GLY A 403 37.13 -4.49 8.14
C GLY A 403 38.47 -5.19 8.35
N CYS A 404 38.70 -5.64 9.57
CA CYS A 404 39.98 -6.20 9.98
C CYS A 404 39.89 -7.70 10.29
N LYS A 405 40.84 -8.48 9.76
CA LYS A 405 40.91 -9.94 9.99
C LYS A 405 42.38 -10.35 10.17
N ASN A 406 42.76 -10.67 11.40
CA ASN A 406 44.16 -10.86 11.81
C ASN A 406 45.01 -9.60 11.52
N ASP A 407 44.56 -8.46 12.06
CA ASP A 407 45.24 -7.16 12.04
C ASP A 407 45.57 -6.63 10.64
N ARG A 408 44.79 -7.04 9.64
CA ARG A 408 44.94 -6.67 8.22
C ARG A 408 43.60 -6.34 7.58
N PRO A 409 43.56 -5.40 6.62
CA PRO A 409 42.41 -5.15 5.76
C PRO A 409 41.82 -6.42 5.16
N ALA A 410 40.50 -6.56 5.29
CA ALA A 410 39.76 -7.70 4.82
C ALA A 410 38.36 -7.30 4.33
N ALA A 411 37.97 -7.94 3.23
CA ALA A 411 36.61 -7.95 2.73
C ALA A 411 35.70 -8.72 3.70
N ILE A 412 34.93 -8.03 4.55
CA ILE A 412 33.91 -8.66 5.40
C ILE A 412 32.59 -8.69 4.61
N SER A 413 32.01 -9.88 4.42
CA SER A 413 30.68 -9.98 3.80
C SER A 413 29.59 -9.53 4.77
N MET A 414 28.50 -8.92 4.28
CA MET A 414 27.36 -8.57 5.14
C MET A 414 26.76 -9.78 5.89
N LYS A 415 26.95 -11.01 5.39
CA LYS A 415 26.55 -12.23 6.11
C LYS A 415 27.50 -12.54 7.29
N GLU A 416 28.80 -12.38 7.10
CA GLU A 416 29.82 -12.57 8.15
C GLU A 416 29.70 -11.50 9.24
N TYR A 417 29.41 -10.25 8.86
CA TYR A 417 29.07 -9.17 9.80
C TYR A 417 27.83 -9.50 10.64
N ARG A 418 26.73 -9.96 10.02
CA ARG A 418 25.52 -10.43 10.74
C ARG A 418 25.77 -11.61 11.69
N MET A 419 26.85 -12.38 11.51
CA MET A 419 27.21 -13.51 12.38
C MET A 419 28.26 -13.15 13.44
N THR A 420 28.75 -11.91 13.47
CA THR A 420 29.76 -11.41 14.43
C THR A 420 29.24 -10.29 15.32
N VAL A 421 28.02 -9.78 15.07
CA VAL A 421 27.34 -8.79 15.91
C VAL A 421 25.98 -9.33 16.37
N ASP A 422 25.97 -10.01 17.52
CA ASP A 422 24.72 -10.30 18.23
C ASP A 422 23.89 -9.02 18.44
N GLY A 423 22.57 -9.15 18.49
CA GLY A 423 21.66 -8.02 18.65
C GLY A 423 21.56 -7.05 17.47
N TYR A 424 22.42 -7.13 16.44
CA TYR A 424 22.25 -6.36 15.19
C TYR A 424 21.21 -7.01 14.27
N SER A 425 19.96 -7.08 14.75
CA SER A 425 18.83 -7.34 13.87
C SER A 425 18.51 -6.05 13.10
N ILE A 426 18.91 -6.01 11.84
CA ILE A 426 18.03 -5.43 10.82
C ILE A 426 16.67 -6.13 10.99
N VAL A 427 15.55 -5.41 10.87
CA VAL A 427 14.20 -6.00 11.00
C VAL A 427 14.14 -7.25 10.10
N PRO A 428 13.79 -8.46 10.61
CA PRO A 428 14.07 -9.72 9.91
C PRO A 428 13.51 -9.83 8.49
N LEU A 429 14.33 -9.45 7.52
CA LEU A 429 14.17 -9.81 6.12
C LEU A 429 14.67 -11.25 5.90
N ASP A 430 13.96 -12.20 6.52
CA ASP A 430 13.89 -13.60 6.05
C ASP A 430 13.19 -13.70 4.68
N ALA A 431 12.57 -12.59 4.26
CA ALA A 431 12.48 -12.25 2.86
C ALA A 431 13.88 -12.27 2.21
N ARG A 432 14.16 -13.39 1.52
CA ARG A 432 14.76 -13.37 0.17
C ARG A 432 14.31 -12.08 -0.52
N PRO A 433 15.20 -11.34 -1.22
CA PRO A 433 14.99 -9.94 -1.56
C PRO A 433 13.56 -9.68 -2.03
N LEU A 434 12.93 -8.60 -1.55
CA LEU A 434 11.60 -8.20 -2.00
C LEU A 434 11.65 -7.63 -3.43
N VAL A 435 12.15 -8.42 -4.38
CA VAL A 435 11.32 -8.73 -5.55
C VAL A 435 9.92 -9.08 -5.01
N PRO A 436 8.90 -8.25 -5.26
CA PRO A 436 7.58 -8.51 -4.69
C PRO A 436 7.09 -9.89 -5.14
N PHE A 437 6.17 -10.48 -4.39
CA PHE A 437 5.69 -11.86 -4.64
C PHE A 437 5.14 -12.12 -6.07
N TRP A 438 4.86 -11.06 -6.84
CA TRP A 438 4.47 -11.13 -8.26
C TRP A 438 5.64 -11.29 -9.24
N VAL A 439 6.90 -11.14 -8.83
CA VAL A 439 8.09 -11.32 -9.68
C VAL A 439 8.41 -12.82 -9.84
N ALA A 440 8.48 -13.27 -11.08
CA ALA A 440 8.84 -14.63 -11.45
C ALA A 440 10.33 -14.90 -11.19
N GLN A 441 10.69 -16.16 -10.97
CA GLN A 441 12.10 -16.54 -10.98
C GLN A 441 12.67 -16.45 -12.39
N LYS A 442 13.88 -15.90 -12.49
CA LYS A 442 14.67 -15.85 -13.72
C LYS A 442 15.03 -17.27 -14.17
N PRO A 443 14.75 -17.67 -15.42
CA PRO A 443 15.20 -18.96 -15.96
C PRO A 443 16.73 -19.08 -15.91
N ALA A 444 17.22 -20.31 -15.70
CA ALA A 444 18.66 -20.56 -15.59
C ALA A 444 19.38 -20.33 -16.94
N PRO A 445 20.65 -19.89 -16.98
CA PRO A 445 21.37 -19.63 -18.22
C PRO A 445 21.38 -20.80 -19.23
N GLU A 446 21.29 -22.03 -18.74
CA GLU A 446 21.14 -23.24 -19.55
C GLU A 446 19.77 -23.34 -20.24
N THR A 447 18.67 -22.94 -19.57
CA THR A 447 17.33 -22.89 -20.15
C THR A 447 17.07 -21.62 -20.98
N LEU A 448 18.10 -20.79 -21.20
CA LEU A 448 18.08 -19.70 -22.19
C LEU A 448 18.73 -20.10 -23.53
N LYS A 449 19.28 -21.32 -23.67
CA LYS A 449 20.08 -21.72 -24.84
C LYS A 449 19.26 -21.91 -26.13
N CYS A 450 18.00 -22.36 -26.05
CA CYS A 450 17.12 -22.51 -27.23
C CYS A 450 16.46 -21.19 -27.68
N LEU A 451 16.35 -20.19 -26.79
CA LEU A 451 15.72 -18.91 -27.09
C LEU A 451 16.52 -18.16 -28.16
N LYS A 452 15.82 -17.64 -29.17
CA LYS A 452 16.43 -16.95 -30.31
C LYS A 452 16.81 -15.51 -29.90
N PRO A 453 17.99 -14.99 -30.27
CA PRO A 453 18.30 -13.59 -30.05
C PRO A 453 17.43 -12.71 -30.97
N ALA A 454 16.62 -11.82 -30.38
CA ALA A 454 15.82 -10.83 -31.10
C ALA A 454 16.72 -9.62 -31.46
N PRO A 455 17.10 -9.39 -32.74
CA PRO A 455 18.19 -8.45 -33.06
C PRO A 455 17.91 -6.98 -32.71
N GLY A 456 16.63 -6.58 -32.69
CA GLY A 456 16.21 -5.24 -32.26
C GLY A 456 16.03 -5.09 -30.74
N GLY A 457 16.17 -6.18 -29.97
CA GLY A 457 15.81 -6.27 -28.56
C GLY A 457 14.38 -6.75 -28.32
N CYS A 458 14.09 -7.16 -27.09
CA CYS A 458 12.73 -7.59 -26.69
C CYS A 458 11.71 -6.45 -26.89
N ASN A 459 12.13 -5.20 -26.64
CA ASN A 459 11.33 -3.99 -26.78
C ASN A 459 10.79 -3.71 -28.19
N GLN A 460 11.28 -4.42 -29.22
CA GLN A 460 10.76 -4.34 -30.59
C GLN A 460 9.74 -5.43 -30.94
N LEU A 461 9.58 -6.45 -30.09
CA LEU A 461 8.62 -7.52 -30.31
C LEU A 461 7.20 -7.04 -29.98
N ARG A 462 6.21 -7.43 -30.78
CA ARG A 462 4.81 -6.99 -30.67
C ARG A 462 3.80 -8.14 -30.64
N ASP A 463 4.27 -9.38 -30.78
CA ASP A 463 3.47 -10.60 -30.66
C ASP A 463 4.01 -11.51 -29.55
N MET A 464 3.09 -12.21 -28.88
CA MET A 464 3.44 -13.13 -27.78
C MET A 464 4.32 -14.29 -28.27
N GLY A 465 4.14 -14.78 -29.50
CA GLY A 465 4.89 -15.93 -30.02
C GLY A 465 6.38 -15.67 -30.15
N SER A 466 6.75 -14.57 -30.80
CA SER A 466 8.15 -14.14 -30.94
C SER A 466 8.74 -13.74 -29.59
N CYS A 467 7.98 -13.02 -28.73
CA CYS A 467 8.44 -12.68 -27.39
C CYS A 467 8.75 -13.92 -26.54
N MET A 468 7.82 -14.87 -26.46
CA MET A 468 7.96 -16.09 -25.64
C MET A 468 8.99 -17.10 -26.17
N THR A 469 9.48 -16.95 -27.41
CA THR A 469 10.54 -17.79 -27.99
C THR A 469 11.88 -17.07 -28.16
N SER A 470 12.00 -15.84 -27.66
CA SER A 470 13.18 -15.00 -27.80
C SER A 470 13.85 -14.59 -26.49
N LYS A 471 15.11 -14.17 -26.62
CA LYS A 471 15.91 -13.42 -25.64
C LYS A 471 16.44 -12.16 -26.32
N ASP A 472 16.85 -11.16 -25.56
CA ASP A 472 17.31 -9.90 -26.13
C ASP A 472 18.60 -10.10 -26.94
N GLY A 473 18.59 -9.64 -28.19
CA GLY A 473 19.71 -9.73 -29.12
C GLY A 473 20.50 -8.43 -29.31
N ARG A 474 20.24 -7.39 -28.50
CA ARG A 474 21.04 -6.15 -28.55
C ARG A 474 22.47 -6.42 -28.08
N SER A 475 23.43 -5.73 -28.70
CA SER A 475 24.87 -5.81 -28.34
C SER A 475 25.24 -5.04 -27.07
N MET A 476 24.32 -4.26 -26.52
CA MET A 476 24.49 -3.52 -25.27
C MET A 476 24.29 -4.48 -24.09
N GLU A 477 25.35 -4.79 -23.34
CA GLU A 477 25.27 -5.77 -22.24
C GLU A 477 24.29 -5.34 -21.13
N SER A 478 24.29 -4.05 -20.79
CA SER A 478 23.43 -3.47 -19.76
C SER A 478 22.90 -2.09 -20.14
N PHE A 479 21.73 -1.75 -19.61
CA PHE A 479 21.08 -0.45 -19.75
C PHE A 479 20.60 0.00 -18.36
N MET A 480 20.98 1.23 -17.97
CA MET A 480 20.68 1.80 -16.64
C MET A 480 21.04 0.85 -15.48
N GLY A 481 22.25 0.25 -15.55
CA GLY A 481 22.79 -0.68 -14.55
C GLY A 481 22.24 -2.11 -14.60
N MET A 482 21.13 -2.35 -15.29
CA MET A 482 20.51 -3.67 -15.42
C MET A 482 21.01 -4.39 -16.67
N LYS A 483 21.27 -5.69 -16.58
CA LYS A 483 21.64 -6.50 -17.74
C LYS A 483 20.47 -6.55 -18.74
N ILE A 484 20.77 -6.50 -20.03
CA ILE A 484 19.77 -6.72 -21.09
C ILE A 484 20.22 -7.74 -22.13
N ALA A 485 21.50 -7.76 -22.56
CA ALA A 485 21.92 -8.69 -23.61
C ALA A 485 21.76 -10.16 -23.18
N GLY A 486 21.12 -10.96 -24.03
CA GLY A 486 20.85 -12.37 -23.80
C GLY A 486 19.85 -12.68 -22.67
N GLU A 487 19.19 -11.67 -22.09
CA GLU A 487 18.12 -11.86 -21.12
C GLU A 487 16.86 -12.43 -21.76
N PRO A 488 16.11 -13.32 -21.08
CA PRO A 488 14.81 -13.77 -21.59
C PRO A 488 13.88 -12.58 -21.78
N CYS A 489 13.14 -12.58 -22.88
CA CYS A 489 12.10 -11.63 -23.13
C CYS A 489 10.86 -11.93 -22.27
N VAL A 490 10.17 -10.88 -21.83
CA VAL A 490 8.98 -10.96 -20.98
C VAL A 490 7.81 -10.31 -21.69
N TRP A 491 6.80 -11.10 -22.05
CA TRP A 491 5.57 -10.63 -22.69
C TRP A 491 4.66 -9.99 -21.65
N CYS A 492 4.15 -8.79 -21.93
CA CYS A 492 3.40 -7.98 -20.97
C CYS A 492 1.87 -8.09 -21.12
N GLY A 493 1.39 -9.25 -21.61
CA GLY A 493 -0.05 -9.54 -21.67
C GLY A 493 -0.83 -8.71 -22.69
N GLY A 494 -0.18 -8.20 -23.75
CA GLY A 494 -0.81 -7.37 -24.78
C GLY A 494 -0.85 -5.87 -24.46
N ILE A 495 -0.63 -5.48 -23.20
CA ILE A 495 -0.51 -4.09 -22.77
C ILE A 495 0.96 -3.64 -22.68
N ALA A 496 1.17 -2.33 -22.52
CA ALA A 496 2.50 -1.76 -22.34
C ALA A 496 3.20 -2.32 -21.09
N CYS A 497 4.48 -2.68 -21.24
CA CYS A 497 5.29 -3.19 -20.14
C CYS A 497 5.54 -2.14 -19.05
N THR A 498 5.72 -0.87 -19.40
CA THR A 498 6.11 0.19 -18.46
C THR A 498 5.30 1.46 -18.72
N THR A 499 5.26 2.36 -17.74
CA THR A 499 4.85 3.75 -17.99
C THR A 499 5.69 4.33 -19.12
N ASN A 500 5.05 5.20 -19.92
CA ASN A 500 5.67 5.93 -21.04
C ASN A 500 6.27 5.06 -22.17
N SER A 501 6.03 3.74 -22.18
CA SER A 501 6.48 2.82 -23.24
C SER A 501 5.32 2.29 -24.09
N THR A 502 5.63 1.85 -25.31
CA THR A 502 4.73 1.08 -26.20
C THR A 502 5.22 -0.35 -26.43
N SER A 503 6.25 -0.78 -25.70
CA SER A 503 6.74 -2.16 -25.71
C SER A 503 5.71 -3.10 -25.09
N LEU A 504 5.31 -4.14 -25.84
CA LEU A 504 4.48 -5.23 -25.31
C LEU A 504 5.35 -6.40 -24.79
N CYS A 505 6.66 -6.25 -24.89
CA CYS A 505 7.69 -7.23 -24.56
C CYS A 505 8.96 -6.49 -24.11
N GLU A 506 9.60 -6.87 -22.99
CA GLU A 506 10.85 -6.24 -22.49
C GLU A 506 11.80 -7.31 -21.91
N PRO A 507 13.13 -7.08 -21.78
CA PRO A 507 14.03 -8.08 -21.22
C PRO A 507 13.85 -8.19 -19.69
N PHE A 508 14.03 -9.40 -19.16
CA PHE A 508 13.67 -9.74 -17.78
C PHE A 508 14.30 -8.84 -16.71
N ASP A 509 15.61 -8.67 -16.69
CA ASP A 509 16.27 -7.87 -15.64
C ASP A 509 15.83 -6.39 -15.70
N TYR A 510 15.61 -5.84 -16.91
CA TYR A 510 15.06 -4.48 -17.07
C TYR A 510 13.65 -4.38 -16.50
N LEU A 511 12.76 -5.32 -16.83
CA LEU A 511 11.35 -5.22 -16.42
C LEU A 511 11.13 -5.53 -14.93
N MET A 512 11.91 -6.45 -14.35
CA MET A 512 11.76 -6.87 -12.95
C MET A 512 12.50 -5.98 -11.95
N TYR A 513 13.55 -5.27 -12.37
CA TYR A 513 14.37 -4.41 -11.49
C TYR A 513 14.37 -2.92 -11.90
N GLY A 514 13.76 -2.56 -13.03
CA GLY A 514 13.79 -1.20 -13.58
C GLY A 514 12.72 -0.24 -13.09
N SER A 515 11.75 -0.72 -12.30
CA SER A 515 10.74 0.14 -11.67
C SER A 515 11.44 1.15 -10.76
N HIS A 516 11.22 2.44 -11.02
CA HIS A 516 11.87 3.59 -10.37
C HIS A 516 13.37 3.75 -10.65
N VAL A 517 13.95 2.97 -11.57
CA VAL A 517 15.37 3.07 -12.01
C VAL A 517 15.46 3.46 -13.50
N ALA A 518 14.57 2.93 -14.33
CA ALA A 518 14.53 3.17 -15.78
C ALA A 518 13.15 3.53 -16.33
N PHE A 519 12.10 3.34 -15.53
CA PHE A 519 10.71 3.72 -15.83
C PHE A 519 9.93 3.87 -14.51
N ASP A 520 8.84 4.63 -14.50
CA ASP A 520 8.15 5.00 -13.25
C ASP A 520 7.37 3.83 -12.65
N ASP A 521 6.70 3.01 -13.48
CA ASP A 521 5.98 1.81 -13.03
C ASP A 521 5.95 0.69 -14.08
N PHE A 522 5.98 -0.57 -13.62
CA PHE A 522 5.72 -1.76 -14.43
C PHE A 522 4.22 -2.02 -14.42
N VAL A 523 3.53 -1.67 -15.52
CA VAL A 523 2.07 -1.68 -15.60
C VAL A 523 1.51 -3.12 -15.63
N ALA A 524 2.19 -4.04 -16.33
CA ALA A 524 1.70 -5.40 -16.55
C ALA A 524 2.02 -6.44 -15.46
N LYS A 525 2.30 -6.00 -14.22
CA LYS A 525 2.65 -6.85 -13.05
C LYS A 525 1.74 -8.07 -12.83
N GLY A 526 0.46 -7.99 -13.20
CA GLY A 526 -0.52 -9.07 -13.02
C GLY A 526 -0.68 -10.05 -14.20
N VAL A 527 -0.17 -9.72 -15.39
CA VAL A 527 -0.54 -10.44 -16.65
C VAL A 527 0.65 -10.90 -17.50
N TYR A 528 1.89 -10.61 -17.07
CA TYR A 528 3.08 -10.89 -17.85
C TYR A 528 3.50 -12.38 -17.88
N LYS A 529 4.37 -12.76 -18.82
CA LYS A 529 4.95 -14.11 -18.98
C LYS A 529 6.42 -14.04 -19.41
N VAL A 530 7.30 -14.83 -18.78
CA VAL A 530 8.75 -14.89 -19.10
C VAL A 530 9.03 -15.99 -20.11
N SER A 531 9.85 -15.73 -21.14
CA SER A 531 10.31 -16.73 -22.11
C SER A 531 11.30 -17.72 -21.47
N ASP A 532 11.17 -19.00 -21.83
CA ASP A 532 11.86 -20.11 -21.15
C ASP A 532 11.82 -21.39 -22.00
N CYS A 533 12.93 -22.12 -22.09
CA CYS A 533 13.03 -23.29 -22.96
C CYS A 533 12.21 -24.50 -22.51
N GLU A 534 11.86 -24.64 -21.23
CA GLU A 534 10.96 -25.71 -20.78
C GLU A 534 9.53 -25.53 -21.31
N LYS A 535 9.19 -24.31 -21.75
CA LYS A 535 7.95 -23.96 -22.46
C LYS A 535 8.20 -23.79 -23.97
N GLY A 536 9.37 -24.17 -24.47
CA GLY A 536 9.89 -23.80 -25.80
C GLY A 536 9.09 -24.31 -27.00
N ASP A 537 8.16 -25.24 -26.78
CA ASP A 537 7.20 -25.71 -27.79
C ASP A 537 5.80 -25.10 -27.56
N VAL A 538 5.73 -23.77 -27.31
CA VAL A 538 4.54 -22.97 -27.66
C VAL A 538 4.42 -22.89 -29.19
N LYS A 539 4.16 -24.05 -29.79
CA LYS A 539 3.09 -24.12 -30.77
C LYS A 539 1.88 -23.49 -30.07
N LEU A 540 1.46 -22.32 -30.54
CA LEU A 540 0.03 -22.01 -30.51
C LEU A 540 -0.63 -23.27 -31.07
N PRO A 541 -1.46 -24.00 -30.30
CA PRO A 541 -2.04 -25.24 -30.77
C PRO A 541 -2.62 -25.04 -32.16
N ASN A 542 -2.47 -26.02 -33.05
CA ASN A 542 -3.18 -26.00 -34.33
C ASN A 542 -4.65 -26.27 -34.02
N TYR A 543 -5.32 -25.24 -33.48
CA TYR A 543 -6.62 -25.33 -32.85
C TYR A 543 -7.62 -25.73 -33.92
N ASP A 544 -8.23 -26.90 -33.74
CA ASP A 544 -9.24 -27.38 -34.67
C ASP A 544 -10.58 -26.68 -34.45
N TYR A 545 -10.62 -25.40 -34.85
CA TYR A 545 -11.82 -24.57 -34.91
C TYR A 545 -12.68 -24.89 -36.15
N GLN A 546 -12.45 -26.01 -36.86
CA GLN A 546 -13.23 -26.36 -38.05
C GLN A 546 -14.70 -26.68 -37.75
N CYS A 547 -15.03 -26.99 -36.49
CA CYS A 547 -16.43 -27.11 -36.07
C CYS A 547 -17.15 -25.76 -35.87
N LEU A 548 -16.40 -24.64 -35.82
CA LEU A 548 -16.97 -23.30 -35.63
C LEU A 548 -17.30 -22.67 -36.98
N GLU A 549 -18.53 -22.22 -37.15
CA GLU A 549 -18.97 -21.56 -38.37
C GLU A 549 -18.42 -20.14 -38.47
N LYS A 550 -18.13 -19.66 -39.68
CA LYS A 550 -17.57 -18.33 -39.87
C LYS A 550 -18.71 -17.30 -39.89
N SER A 551 -18.74 -16.39 -38.91
CA SER A 551 -19.86 -15.49 -38.65
C SER A 551 -20.34 -14.73 -39.90
N GLY A 552 -21.52 -15.10 -40.40
CA GLY A 552 -22.17 -14.44 -41.54
C GLY A 552 -22.54 -12.98 -41.28
N LYS A 553 -22.46 -12.52 -40.02
CA LYS A 553 -22.70 -11.12 -39.62
C LYS A 553 -21.46 -10.23 -39.73
N GLY A 554 -20.40 -10.72 -40.39
CA GLY A 554 -19.19 -9.94 -40.66
C GLY A 554 -18.30 -9.71 -39.44
N GLY A 555 -18.34 -10.62 -38.46
CA GLY A 555 -17.53 -10.58 -37.23
C GLY A 555 -18.24 -11.16 -36.01
N CYS A 556 -17.49 -11.45 -34.94
CA CYS A 556 -18.03 -11.76 -33.62
C CYS A 556 -18.76 -10.54 -33.03
N ALA A 557 -18.21 -9.34 -33.23
CA ALA A 557 -18.73 -8.04 -32.76
C ALA A 557 -20.23 -7.78 -33.03
N ASN A 558 -20.79 -8.44 -34.04
CA ASN A 558 -22.18 -8.27 -34.49
C ASN A 558 -23.11 -9.41 -34.04
N ILE A 559 -22.64 -10.31 -33.16
CA ILE A 559 -23.42 -11.42 -32.60
C ILE A 559 -23.97 -11.02 -31.22
N TRP A 560 -25.29 -11.15 -31.05
CA TRP A 560 -26.03 -10.65 -29.88
C TRP A 560 -26.62 -11.74 -28.99
N ASN A 561 -26.37 -13.01 -29.30
CA ASN A 561 -26.81 -14.15 -28.48
C ASN A 561 -25.65 -15.13 -28.22
N ALA A 562 -25.71 -15.80 -27.08
CA ALA A 562 -24.65 -16.69 -26.61
C ALA A 562 -24.44 -17.91 -27.51
N GLU A 563 -25.50 -18.51 -28.03
CA GLU A 563 -25.44 -19.77 -28.77
C GLU A 563 -24.73 -19.60 -30.11
N GLU A 564 -25.14 -18.62 -30.91
CA GLU A 564 -24.49 -18.23 -32.16
C GLU A 564 -23.04 -17.80 -31.92
N CYS A 565 -22.77 -17.04 -30.84
CA CYS A 565 -21.41 -16.62 -30.50
C CYS A 565 -20.52 -17.83 -30.21
N LEU A 566 -21.01 -18.78 -29.39
CA LEU A 566 -20.25 -19.95 -28.95
C LEU A 566 -20.20 -21.07 -30.02
N ALA A 567 -20.96 -20.92 -31.10
CA ALA A 567 -20.87 -21.70 -32.33
C ALA A 567 -19.96 -21.07 -33.41
N SER A 568 -19.52 -19.81 -33.22
CA SER A 568 -18.88 -19.03 -34.28
C SER A 568 -17.38 -18.78 -34.09
N LYS A 569 -16.73 -18.53 -35.23
CA LYS A 569 -15.46 -17.81 -35.36
C LYS A 569 -15.64 -16.56 -36.22
N ASP A 570 -14.72 -15.63 -36.11
CA ASP A 570 -14.87 -14.28 -36.66
C ASP A 570 -14.91 -14.25 -38.20
N GLY A 571 -15.95 -13.59 -38.71
CA GLY A 571 -16.21 -13.42 -40.13
C GLY A 571 -15.82 -12.06 -40.72
N ARG A 572 -15.04 -11.22 -40.04
CA ARG A 572 -14.50 -9.99 -40.65
C ARG A 572 -13.66 -10.32 -41.88
N SER A 573 -13.72 -9.45 -42.88
CA SER A 573 -12.89 -9.52 -44.08
C SER A 573 -11.45 -9.08 -43.83
N VAL A 574 -11.23 -8.19 -42.85
CA VAL A 574 -9.90 -7.79 -42.39
C VAL A 574 -9.28 -8.86 -41.50
N SER A 575 -8.01 -9.19 -41.72
CA SER A 575 -7.28 -10.18 -40.91
C SER A 575 -6.97 -9.69 -39.50
N THR A 576 -6.69 -8.39 -39.35
CA THR A 576 -6.43 -7.72 -38.07
C THR A 576 -7.32 -6.50 -37.86
N VAL A 577 -7.42 -6.04 -36.60
CA VAL A 577 -7.85 -4.68 -36.24
C VAL A 577 -6.75 -4.08 -35.37
N GLY A 578 -6.06 -3.06 -35.89
CA GLY A 578 -4.77 -2.67 -35.33
C GLY A 578 -3.75 -3.81 -35.48
N VAL A 579 -3.08 -4.16 -34.39
CA VAL A 579 -2.13 -5.30 -34.32
C VAL A 579 -2.80 -6.64 -34.00
N LEU A 580 -4.08 -6.63 -33.61
CA LEU A 580 -4.79 -7.79 -33.07
C LEU A 580 -5.37 -8.63 -34.20
N GLN A 581 -5.13 -9.95 -34.20
CA GLN A 581 -5.71 -10.84 -35.20
C GLN A 581 -7.20 -11.04 -34.91
N VAL A 582 -8.07 -10.71 -35.87
CA VAL A 582 -9.51 -10.93 -35.70
C VAL A 582 -10.02 -12.12 -36.52
N GLN A 583 -9.63 -12.21 -37.79
CA GLN A 583 -10.23 -13.16 -38.74
C GLN A 583 -9.93 -14.62 -38.36
N ASP A 584 -10.97 -15.46 -38.49
CA ASP A 584 -10.98 -16.89 -38.14
C ASP A 584 -10.64 -17.22 -36.66
N GLN A 585 -10.47 -16.22 -35.79
CA GLN A 585 -10.39 -16.44 -34.35
C GLN A 585 -11.75 -16.90 -33.80
N PRO A 586 -11.78 -17.82 -32.81
CA PRO A 586 -13.03 -18.17 -32.13
C PRO A 586 -13.64 -16.94 -31.45
N CYS A 587 -14.97 -16.89 -31.38
CA CYS A 587 -15.65 -15.82 -30.68
C CYS A 587 -15.70 -16.06 -29.15
N VAL A 588 -15.66 -14.98 -28.38
CA VAL A 588 -15.81 -14.93 -26.92
C VAL A 588 -17.15 -14.27 -26.60
N TRP A 589 -18.01 -14.97 -25.85
CA TRP A 589 -19.26 -14.44 -25.31
C TRP A 589 -19.01 -13.78 -23.95
N CYS A 590 -19.43 -12.52 -23.84
CA CYS A 590 -19.09 -11.60 -22.76
C CYS A 590 -20.17 -11.58 -21.67
N GLY A 591 -20.71 -12.75 -21.32
CA GLY A 591 -21.72 -12.90 -20.26
C GLY A 591 -23.10 -12.30 -20.54
N GLY A 592 -23.30 -11.59 -21.65
CA GLY A 592 -24.48 -10.77 -21.91
C GLY A 592 -24.27 -9.28 -21.61
N THR A 593 -23.07 -8.87 -21.19
CA THR A 593 -22.66 -7.47 -21.10
C THR A 593 -21.73 -7.11 -22.27
N ALA A 594 -21.48 -5.81 -22.46
CA ALA A 594 -20.52 -5.35 -23.46
C ALA A 594 -19.12 -5.88 -23.12
N CYS A 595 -18.43 -6.48 -24.10
CA CYS A 595 -17.08 -7.02 -23.90
C CYS A 595 -16.10 -5.94 -23.44
N HIS A 596 -16.22 -4.73 -24.00
CA HIS A 596 -15.28 -3.64 -23.82
C HIS A 596 -15.94 -2.26 -23.95
N SER A 597 -15.23 -1.21 -23.53
CA SER A 597 -15.69 0.17 -23.67
C SER A 597 -15.78 0.66 -25.12
N GLY A 598 -16.77 1.51 -25.40
CA GLY A 598 -16.99 2.13 -26.71
C GLY A 598 -17.87 1.36 -27.71
N LYS A 599 -18.24 0.10 -27.44
CA LYS A 599 -19.22 -0.67 -28.25
C LYS A 599 -20.08 -1.59 -27.38
N ASN A 600 -21.36 -1.72 -27.72
CA ASN A 600 -22.28 -2.65 -27.06
C ASN A 600 -22.12 -4.11 -27.51
N ALA A 601 -20.96 -4.51 -28.04
CA ALA A 601 -20.72 -5.86 -28.55
C ALA A 601 -20.75 -6.87 -27.39
N LEU A 602 -21.68 -7.83 -27.43
CA LEU A 602 -21.81 -8.89 -26.40
C LEU A 602 -20.94 -10.12 -26.71
N CYS A 603 -20.35 -10.13 -27.91
CA CYS A 603 -19.53 -11.17 -28.48
C CYS A 603 -18.37 -10.52 -29.24
N GLU A 604 -17.14 -11.00 -29.13
CA GLU A 604 -15.96 -10.40 -29.78
C GLU A 604 -14.89 -11.46 -30.11
N ALA A 605 -13.96 -11.20 -31.02
CA ALA A 605 -12.92 -12.17 -31.40
C ALA A 605 -11.93 -12.39 -30.25
N PHE A 606 -11.48 -13.62 -30.01
CA PHE A 606 -10.66 -14.00 -28.85
C PHE A 606 -9.42 -13.12 -28.59
N ASP A 607 -8.60 -12.88 -29.61
CA ASP A 607 -7.39 -12.04 -29.47
C ASP A 607 -7.73 -10.56 -29.24
N PHE A 608 -8.79 -10.06 -29.89
CA PHE A 608 -9.28 -8.70 -29.68
C PHE A 608 -9.87 -8.53 -28.28
N ALA A 609 -10.62 -9.52 -27.77
CA ALA A 609 -11.16 -9.50 -26.42
C ALA A 609 -10.03 -9.51 -25.38
N LEU A 610 -9.06 -10.43 -25.48
CA LEU A 610 -8.05 -10.61 -24.43
C LEU A 610 -6.85 -9.66 -24.50
N ASN A 611 -6.44 -9.19 -25.68
CA ASN A 611 -5.29 -8.32 -25.86
C ASN A 611 -5.66 -6.91 -26.37
N GLY A 612 -6.96 -6.62 -26.56
CA GLY A 612 -7.45 -5.33 -27.06
C GLY A 612 -7.52 -4.20 -26.03
N GLU A 613 -7.35 -4.48 -24.74
CA GLU A 613 -7.28 -3.45 -23.71
C GLU A 613 -6.02 -2.59 -23.90
N SER A 614 -6.15 -1.27 -23.76
CA SER A 614 -5.12 -0.26 -24.07
C SER A 614 -4.63 -0.20 -25.54
N THR A 615 -5.01 -1.14 -26.41
CA THR A 615 -4.58 -1.18 -27.83
C THR A 615 -5.71 -0.91 -28.82
N ALA A 616 -6.94 -1.30 -28.50
CA ALA A 616 -8.14 -1.09 -29.31
C ALA A 616 -9.37 -0.58 -28.51
N PHE A 617 -9.35 -0.70 -27.17
CA PHE A 617 -10.36 -0.13 -26.26
C PHE A 617 -9.75 0.22 -24.90
N MET A 618 -10.44 1.08 -24.13
CA MET A 618 -9.92 1.63 -22.87
C MET A 618 -10.17 0.75 -21.63
N THR A 619 -11.12 -0.18 -21.68
CA THR A 619 -11.57 -0.96 -20.51
C THR A 619 -12.25 -2.25 -20.93
N PHE A 620 -11.94 -3.34 -20.24
CA PHE A 620 -12.53 -4.67 -20.39
C PHE A 620 -13.49 -4.96 -19.23
N PHE A 621 -14.70 -5.49 -19.50
CA PHE A 621 -15.79 -5.51 -18.49
C PHE A 621 -16.24 -6.89 -17.98
N ALA A 622 -15.84 -8.00 -18.61
CA ALA A 622 -16.55 -9.29 -18.46
C ALA A 622 -15.69 -10.50 -18.04
N SER A 623 -14.57 -10.27 -17.32
CA SER A 623 -13.56 -11.28 -16.92
C SER A 623 -14.11 -12.61 -16.40
N ASP A 624 -15.15 -12.55 -15.58
CA ASP A 624 -15.62 -13.68 -14.78
C ASP A 624 -16.76 -14.47 -15.46
N THR A 625 -17.37 -13.91 -16.49
CA THR A 625 -18.52 -14.49 -17.20
C THR A 625 -18.18 -15.07 -18.58
N PHE A 626 -16.92 -14.91 -19.03
CA PHE A 626 -16.49 -15.33 -20.36
C PHE A 626 -16.71 -16.80 -20.66
N ARG A 627 -17.29 -17.03 -21.84
CA ARG A 627 -17.31 -18.33 -22.51
C ARG A 627 -16.68 -18.18 -23.89
N LEU A 628 -15.79 -19.10 -24.24
CA LEU A 628 -15.09 -19.16 -25.52
C LEU A 628 -15.75 -20.22 -26.41
N ALA A 629 -15.95 -19.87 -27.68
CA ALA A 629 -16.30 -20.83 -28.72
C ALA A 629 -15.14 -21.83 -28.88
N ALA A 630 -15.40 -23.10 -28.63
CA ALA A 630 -14.40 -24.17 -28.71
C ALA A 630 -15.01 -25.44 -29.31
N CYS A 631 -14.17 -26.33 -29.84
CA CYS A 631 -14.62 -27.60 -30.40
C CYS A 631 -14.41 -28.74 -29.40
N LYS A 632 -15.44 -29.56 -29.20
CA LYS A 632 -15.34 -30.83 -28.45
C LYS A 632 -15.99 -31.94 -29.27
N SER A 633 -15.22 -32.96 -29.62
CA SER A 633 -15.66 -34.08 -30.47
C SER A 633 -16.33 -33.63 -31.78
N GLY A 634 -15.76 -32.62 -32.45
CA GLY A 634 -16.28 -32.10 -33.72
C GLY A 634 -17.55 -31.25 -33.64
N LYS A 635 -17.99 -30.86 -32.43
CA LYS A 635 -19.14 -29.95 -32.22
C LYS A 635 -18.71 -28.70 -31.46
N PRO A 636 -19.33 -27.53 -31.71
CA PRO A 636 -19.17 -26.38 -30.82
C PRO A 636 -19.56 -26.73 -29.40
N THR A 637 -18.81 -26.22 -28.43
CA THR A 637 -19.07 -26.40 -26.99
C THR A 637 -18.49 -25.21 -26.23
N PRO A 638 -19.27 -24.53 -25.39
CA PRO A 638 -18.76 -23.42 -24.58
C PRO A 638 -17.65 -23.87 -23.62
N ALA A 639 -16.45 -23.33 -23.77
CA ALA A 639 -15.37 -23.45 -22.80
C ALA A 639 -15.36 -22.23 -21.86
N THR A 640 -15.27 -22.45 -20.55
CA THR A 640 -14.92 -21.36 -19.60
C THR A 640 -13.40 -21.30 -19.45
N LEU A 641 -12.84 -20.11 -19.16
CA LEU A 641 -11.39 -19.95 -18.93
C LEU A 641 -10.84 -20.92 -17.88
N LYS A 642 -11.64 -21.22 -16.83
CA LYS A 642 -11.32 -22.14 -15.74
C LYS A 642 -11.49 -23.63 -16.08
N GLY A 643 -12.09 -23.95 -17.23
CA GLY A 643 -12.26 -25.31 -17.75
C GLY A 643 -11.48 -25.58 -19.05
N PHE A 644 -10.77 -24.57 -19.57
CA PHE A 644 -10.11 -24.57 -20.87
C PHE A 644 -9.07 -25.71 -21.01
N ASP A 645 -8.40 -26.07 -19.92
CA ASP A 645 -7.53 -27.24 -19.77
C ASP A 645 -8.15 -28.56 -20.29
N SER A 646 -9.47 -28.71 -20.15
CA SER A 646 -10.21 -29.91 -20.58
C SER A 646 -10.63 -29.91 -22.06
N PHE A 647 -10.31 -28.83 -22.77
CA PHE A 647 -10.44 -28.65 -24.21
C PHE A 647 -9.07 -28.48 -24.89
N VAL A 648 -8.03 -28.08 -24.14
CA VAL A 648 -6.66 -27.84 -24.63
C VAL A 648 -5.65 -28.67 -23.82
N PRO A 649 -5.35 -29.91 -24.25
CA PRO A 649 -4.33 -30.74 -23.61
C PRO A 649 -2.96 -30.05 -23.59
N GLY A 650 -2.38 -29.91 -22.39
CA GLY A 650 -1.09 -29.25 -22.15
C GLY A 650 -1.16 -27.95 -21.33
N TRP A 651 -2.32 -27.29 -21.27
CA TRP A 651 -2.48 -26.05 -20.49
C TRP A 651 -2.24 -26.26 -18.97
N SER A 652 -2.53 -27.44 -18.45
CA SER A 652 -2.35 -27.81 -17.04
C SER A 652 -0.88 -27.96 -16.60
N ALA A 653 0.09 -27.84 -17.50
CA ALA A 653 1.52 -27.75 -17.18
C ALA A 653 1.98 -26.32 -16.79
N LEU A 654 1.09 -25.32 -16.88
CA LEU A 654 1.38 -23.97 -16.44
C LEU A 654 1.45 -23.88 -14.90
N PRO A 655 2.40 -23.12 -14.32
CA PRO A 655 2.20 -22.54 -13.00
C PRO A 655 0.88 -21.77 -13.03
N ARG A 656 -0.01 -22.04 -12.07
CA ARG A 656 -1.34 -21.41 -12.04
C ARG A 656 -1.17 -19.89 -12.11
N ILE A 657 -1.89 -19.25 -13.05
CA ILE A 657 -2.08 -17.81 -13.01
C ILE A 657 -2.57 -17.46 -11.59
N PRO A 658 -1.99 -16.47 -10.89
CA PRO A 658 -2.55 -15.94 -9.67
C PRO A 658 -3.78 -15.07 -10.00
N MET A 659 -4.77 -15.67 -10.67
CA MET A 659 -6.16 -15.35 -10.39
C MET A 659 -6.30 -15.44 -8.87
N PHE A 660 -6.74 -14.33 -8.26
CA PHE A 660 -7.01 -14.27 -6.82
C PHE A 660 -7.74 -15.55 -6.39
N ASN A 661 -7.33 -16.14 -5.25
CA ASN A 661 -7.79 -17.48 -4.87
C ASN A 661 -9.27 -17.49 -4.43
N HIS A 662 -10.18 -17.35 -5.40
CA HIS A 662 -11.64 -17.26 -5.28
C HIS A 662 -12.30 -18.57 -4.81
N SER A 663 -11.54 -19.45 -4.15
CA SER A 663 -12.06 -20.57 -3.36
C SER A 663 -12.95 -20.12 -2.18
N TRP A 664 -12.97 -18.82 -1.86
CA TRP A 664 -13.87 -18.17 -0.90
C TRP A 664 -15.24 -17.76 -1.47
N TYR A 665 -15.45 -17.77 -2.80
CA TYR A 665 -16.79 -17.75 -3.42
C TYR A 665 -17.49 -19.13 -3.26
N LYS A 666 -17.53 -19.64 -2.04
CA LYS A 666 -17.95 -21.01 -1.69
C LYS A 666 -19.38 -21.11 -1.18
N THR A 667 -20.14 -20.02 -1.27
CA THR A 667 -21.57 -19.96 -0.95
C THR A 667 -22.36 -20.20 -2.24
N PRO A 668 -22.74 -21.45 -2.59
CA PRO A 668 -23.55 -21.71 -3.78
C PRO A 668 -24.91 -21.00 -3.66
N ALA A 669 -25.51 -20.59 -4.77
CA ALA A 669 -26.86 -20.04 -4.76
C ALA A 669 -27.81 -21.00 -4.02
N PRO A 670 -28.58 -20.53 -3.01
CA PRO A 670 -29.55 -21.37 -2.32
C PRO A 670 -30.53 -22.01 -3.29
N THR A 671 -30.78 -23.30 -3.14
CA THR A 671 -31.77 -24.04 -3.94
C THR A 671 -33.17 -23.54 -3.63
N GLY A 672 -34.15 -23.78 -4.53
CA GLY A 672 -35.53 -23.35 -4.30
C GLY A 672 -36.11 -23.81 -2.95
N ASN A 673 -35.73 -25.01 -2.49
CA ASN A 673 -36.12 -25.54 -1.18
C ASN A 673 -35.48 -24.80 0.01
N GLU A 674 -34.33 -24.15 -0.18
CA GLU A 674 -33.69 -23.27 0.79
C GLU A 674 -34.27 -21.84 0.79
N LEU A 675 -35.25 -21.53 -0.08
CA LEU A 675 -35.92 -20.23 -0.17
C LEU A 675 -37.37 -20.25 0.35
N THR A 676 -37.99 -21.43 0.54
CA THR A 676 -39.44 -21.58 0.81
C THR A 676 -39.93 -21.02 2.14
N CYS A 677 -39.05 -20.83 3.12
CA CYS A 677 -39.35 -20.24 4.42
C CYS A 677 -38.90 -18.77 4.55
N LEU A 678 -38.22 -18.22 3.54
CA LEU A 678 -37.73 -16.84 3.58
C LEU A 678 -38.87 -15.87 3.29
N MET A 679 -39.01 -14.87 4.14
CA MET A 679 -40.06 -13.85 4.04
C MET A 679 -39.81 -12.94 2.82
N ASP A 680 -40.87 -12.70 2.06
CA ASP A 680 -40.88 -11.75 0.93
C ASP A 680 -40.75 -10.31 1.43
N HIS A 681 -39.56 -9.72 1.29
CA HIS A 681 -39.31 -8.34 1.71
C HIS A 681 -39.66 -7.38 0.57
N TRP A 682 -40.91 -6.92 0.55
CA TRP A 682 -41.50 -6.13 -0.55
C TRP A 682 -40.82 -4.77 -0.81
N TYR A 683 -40.10 -4.24 0.18
CA TYR A 683 -39.29 -3.03 0.04
C TYR A 683 -37.87 -3.29 -0.47
N GLY A 684 -37.51 -4.56 -0.69
CA GLY A 684 -36.20 -5.02 -1.14
C GLY A 684 -35.19 -5.24 -0.03
N CYS A 685 -34.18 -6.07 -0.29
CA CYS A 685 -33.13 -6.40 0.69
C CYS A 685 -32.32 -5.15 1.08
N ASP A 686 -32.19 -4.16 0.18
CA ASP A 686 -31.39 -2.95 0.40
C ASP A 686 -31.93 -2.03 1.51
N LYS A 687 -33.18 -2.24 1.97
CA LYS A 687 -33.79 -1.52 3.09
C LYS A 687 -33.66 -2.26 4.43
N VAL A 688 -33.08 -3.45 4.47
CA VAL A 688 -33.03 -4.28 5.68
C VAL A 688 -31.80 -3.94 6.52
N GLY A 689 -32.02 -3.19 7.62
CA GLY A 689 -30.95 -2.74 8.52
C GLY A 689 -30.55 -3.69 9.65
N HIS A 690 -31.11 -4.91 9.74
CA HIS A 690 -30.87 -5.84 10.85
C HIS A 690 -30.52 -7.25 10.34
N GLU A 691 -29.57 -7.93 11.00
CA GLU A 691 -29.00 -9.20 10.54
C GLU A 691 -30.04 -10.32 10.46
N ASP A 692 -30.79 -10.58 11.55
CA ASP A 692 -31.82 -11.64 11.56
C ASP A 692 -32.90 -11.44 10.50
N THR A 693 -33.34 -10.18 10.30
CA THR A 693 -34.33 -9.84 9.27
C THR A 693 -33.77 -10.07 7.87
N CYS A 694 -32.49 -9.75 7.65
CA CYS A 694 -31.82 -9.98 6.38
C CYS A 694 -31.69 -11.49 6.10
N LEU A 695 -31.22 -12.28 7.07
CA LEU A 695 -31.03 -13.72 6.91
C LEU A 695 -32.34 -14.53 6.94
N GLY A 696 -33.44 -13.92 7.39
CA GLY A 696 -34.80 -14.43 7.29
C GLY A 696 -35.55 -14.08 5.99
N SER A 697 -34.97 -13.26 5.09
CA SER A 697 -35.70 -12.67 3.97
C SER A 697 -35.14 -12.98 2.57
N LYS A 698 -36.00 -12.78 1.57
CA LYS A 698 -35.65 -12.70 0.14
C LYS A 698 -36.27 -11.42 -0.45
N ASP A 699 -35.68 -10.90 -1.52
CA ASP A 699 -36.19 -9.71 -2.19
C ASP A 699 -37.53 -9.99 -2.88
N ALA A 700 -38.49 -9.09 -2.72
CA ALA A 700 -39.80 -9.15 -3.35
C ALA A 700 -40.22 -7.81 -3.99
N GLN A 701 -39.26 -6.96 -4.38
CA GLN A 701 -39.56 -5.81 -5.25
C GLN A 701 -39.99 -6.31 -6.63
N PRO A 702 -41.23 -6.07 -7.09
CA PRO A 702 -41.64 -6.47 -8.42
C PRO A 702 -40.92 -5.63 -9.49
N GLN A 703 -40.36 -6.30 -10.50
CA GLN A 703 -39.88 -5.71 -11.76
C GLN A 703 -38.69 -4.72 -11.71
N ALA A 704 -37.95 -4.64 -10.60
CA ALA A 704 -36.67 -3.92 -10.56
C ALA A 704 -35.54 -4.71 -11.26
N LEU A 705 -35.53 -4.71 -12.60
CA LEU A 705 -34.35 -5.13 -13.38
C LEU A 705 -33.20 -4.15 -13.09
N PHE A 706 -32.29 -4.54 -12.20
CA PHE A 706 -31.14 -3.71 -11.83
C PHE A 706 -30.09 -3.76 -12.95
N GLY A 707 -30.11 -2.74 -13.80
CA GLY A 707 -29.28 -2.67 -15.00
C GLY A 707 -29.66 -3.72 -16.05
N PRO A 708 -28.74 -4.05 -16.98
CA PRO A 708 -29.03 -4.95 -18.09
C PRO A 708 -29.09 -6.42 -17.67
N GLY A 709 -30.21 -6.83 -17.07
CA GLY A 709 -30.63 -8.24 -16.99
C GLY A 709 -30.58 -8.94 -15.62
N ILE A 710 -30.19 -8.27 -14.53
CA ILE A 710 -30.19 -8.92 -13.20
C ILE A 710 -31.61 -8.99 -12.64
N GLN A 711 -32.13 -10.20 -12.50
CA GLN A 711 -33.35 -10.48 -11.73
C GLN A 711 -33.01 -10.52 -10.23
N ILE A 712 -33.52 -9.54 -9.47
CA ILE A 712 -33.45 -9.54 -7.99
C ILE A 712 -34.71 -10.14 -7.34
N GLU A 713 -35.87 -10.06 -7.98
CA GLU A 713 -37.14 -10.59 -7.47
C GLU A 713 -37.03 -12.11 -7.18
N GLY A 714 -37.29 -12.50 -5.92
CA GLY A 714 -37.13 -13.86 -5.41
C GLY A 714 -35.71 -14.21 -4.92
N SER A 715 -34.72 -13.33 -5.08
CA SER A 715 -33.34 -13.56 -4.66
C SER A 715 -33.19 -13.53 -3.13
N PRO A 716 -32.51 -14.49 -2.49
CA PRO A 716 -32.26 -14.45 -1.05
C PRO A 716 -31.46 -13.19 -0.69
N CYS A 717 -31.79 -12.57 0.43
CA CYS A 717 -31.01 -11.46 0.94
C CYS A 717 -29.66 -11.93 1.48
N ALA A 718 -28.66 -11.05 1.45
CA ALA A 718 -27.32 -11.31 1.97
C ALA A 718 -26.87 -10.16 2.89
N TRP A 719 -26.53 -10.51 4.13
CA TRP A 719 -26.06 -9.58 5.16
C TRP A 719 -24.55 -9.39 5.04
N CYS A 720 -24.08 -8.16 5.21
CA CYS A 720 -22.71 -7.75 4.90
C CYS A 720 -21.87 -7.42 6.15
N GLY A 721 -22.18 -8.09 7.28
CA GLY A 721 -21.38 -8.01 8.51
C GLY A 721 -21.44 -6.64 9.21
N GLY A 722 -22.55 -5.92 9.07
CA GLY A 722 -22.72 -4.56 9.59
C GLY A 722 -22.00 -3.47 8.78
N GLY A 723 -21.30 -3.82 7.71
CA GLY A 723 -20.75 -2.87 6.73
C GLY A 723 -21.65 -2.73 5.49
N PRO A 724 -21.51 -1.65 4.71
CA PRO A 724 -22.20 -1.51 3.44
C PRO A 724 -21.76 -2.61 2.46
N CYS A 725 -22.70 -3.26 1.79
CA CYS A 725 -22.37 -4.35 0.88
C CYS A 725 -21.51 -3.90 -0.32
N ILE A 726 -21.90 -2.81 -0.99
CA ILE A 726 -21.37 -2.40 -2.30
C ILE A 726 -20.95 -0.93 -2.33
N SER A 727 -20.00 -0.62 -3.21
CA SER A 727 -19.49 0.73 -3.51
C SER A 727 -20.62 1.74 -3.73
N GLY A 728 -20.68 2.78 -2.90
CA GLY A 728 -21.68 3.85 -3.02
C GLY A 728 -23.05 3.55 -2.39
N SER A 729 -23.26 2.37 -1.81
CA SER A 729 -24.46 2.05 -1.03
C SER A 729 -24.20 2.18 0.47
N THR A 730 -25.24 2.50 1.24
CA THR A 730 -25.26 2.41 2.71
C THR A 730 -25.94 1.12 3.22
N ALA A 731 -26.45 0.28 2.31
CA ALA A 731 -27.23 -0.89 2.68
C ALA A 731 -26.34 -2.01 3.27
N LEU A 732 -26.69 -2.45 4.48
CA LEU A 732 -26.02 -3.54 5.22
C LEU A 732 -26.47 -4.93 4.76
N CYS A 733 -27.52 -4.96 3.92
CA CYS A 733 -28.15 -6.13 3.34
C CYS A 733 -28.40 -5.84 1.84
N GLN A 734 -28.24 -6.82 0.95
CA GLN A 734 -28.48 -6.67 -0.49
C GLN A 734 -28.98 -8.00 -1.10
N PRO A 735 -29.64 -7.99 -2.29
CA PRO A 735 -30.03 -9.23 -2.97
C PRO A 735 -28.79 -10.01 -3.41
N PHE A 736 -28.73 -11.31 -3.12
CA PHE A 736 -27.58 -12.15 -3.46
C PHE A 736 -27.30 -12.19 -4.97
N SER A 737 -28.34 -12.17 -5.81
CA SER A 737 -28.22 -12.05 -7.26
C SER A 737 -27.51 -10.76 -7.69
N LEU A 738 -27.83 -9.63 -7.04
CA LEU A 738 -27.19 -8.35 -7.31
C LEU A 738 -25.71 -8.39 -6.89
N LEU A 739 -25.38 -8.96 -5.72
CA LEU A 739 -23.99 -9.08 -5.27
C LEU A 739 -23.14 -9.96 -6.19
N MET A 740 -23.71 -11.04 -6.73
CA MET A 740 -23.00 -12.02 -7.56
C MET A 740 -22.96 -11.71 -9.07
N GLN A 741 -23.77 -10.76 -9.55
CA GLN A 741 -23.86 -10.41 -10.98
C GLN A 741 -23.65 -8.90 -11.26
N GLY A 742 -23.73 -8.06 -10.22
CA GLY A 742 -23.67 -6.61 -10.30
C GLY A 742 -22.27 -6.00 -10.20
N GLU A 743 -21.25 -6.77 -9.81
CA GLU A 743 -19.88 -6.26 -9.71
C GLU A 743 -19.29 -6.05 -11.11
N GLY A 744 -18.74 -4.86 -11.35
CA GLY A 744 -18.24 -4.43 -12.66
C GLY A 744 -19.35 -3.99 -13.64
N THR A 745 -20.62 -4.25 -13.34
CA THR A 745 -21.76 -3.98 -14.23
C THR A 745 -22.70 -2.90 -13.71
N ASN A 746 -23.05 -2.96 -12.41
CA ASN A 746 -23.92 -2.02 -11.70
C ASN A 746 -23.21 -1.28 -10.55
N PHE A 747 -22.12 -1.84 -10.02
CA PHE A 747 -21.31 -1.23 -8.97
C PHE A 747 -19.83 -1.62 -9.12
N THR A 748 -18.91 -0.78 -8.65
CA THR A 748 -17.47 -0.94 -8.89
C THR A 748 -16.78 -1.86 -7.88
N THR A 749 -17.36 -2.11 -6.70
CA THR A 749 -16.77 -3.04 -5.71
C THR A 749 -17.83 -3.63 -4.78
N PHE A 750 -17.82 -4.94 -4.60
CA PHE A 750 -18.46 -5.63 -3.48
C PHE A 750 -17.48 -5.64 -2.30
N PHE A 751 -17.79 -4.91 -1.22
CA PHE A 751 -16.89 -4.75 -0.07
C PHE A 751 -16.90 -5.97 0.85
N ALA A 752 -18.08 -6.56 1.11
CA ALA A 752 -18.23 -7.62 2.11
C ALA A 752 -17.79 -9.02 1.64
N LYS A 753 -16.94 -9.10 0.61
CA LYS A 753 -16.46 -10.32 -0.08
C LYS A 753 -16.12 -11.50 0.82
N ASN A 754 -15.49 -11.23 1.98
CA ASN A 754 -15.06 -12.26 2.94
C ASN A 754 -15.95 -12.38 4.19
N HIS A 755 -16.99 -11.55 4.33
CA HIS A 755 -17.73 -11.33 5.58
C HIS A 755 -19.26 -11.28 5.40
N TYR A 756 -19.78 -11.82 4.29
CA TYR A 756 -21.22 -11.88 4.04
C TYR A 756 -21.86 -13.22 4.46
N GLN A 757 -23.11 -13.15 4.93
CA GLN A 757 -23.98 -14.31 5.19
C GLN A 757 -25.18 -14.25 4.24
N VAL A 758 -25.69 -15.40 3.76
CA VAL A 758 -26.82 -15.45 2.81
C VAL A 758 -28.01 -16.14 3.47
N ALA A 759 -29.19 -15.53 3.33
CA ALA A 759 -30.45 -16.07 3.79
C ALA A 759 -30.69 -17.49 3.23
N ARG A 760 -31.01 -18.44 4.12
CA ARG A 760 -31.24 -19.86 3.79
C ARG A 760 -32.20 -20.49 4.77
N CYS A 761 -33.05 -21.37 4.25
CA CYS A 761 -33.86 -22.28 5.04
C CYS A 761 -33.15 -23.60 5.31
N LYS A 762 -33.27 -24.10 6.54
CA LYS A 762 -32.99 -25.50 6.89
C LYS A 762 -34.18 -26.05 7.68
N ASN A 763 -34.72 -27.19 7.24
CA ASN A 763 -35.89 -27.85 7.85
C ASN A 763 -37.10 -26.90 8.01
N GLY A 764 -37.35 -26.03 7.02
CA GLY A 764 -38.49 -25.11 7.01
C GLY A 764 -38.36 -23.88 7.92
N LYS A 765 -37.19 -23.63 8.53
CA LYS A 765 -36.90 -22.41 9.30
C LYS A 765 -35.68 -21.69 8.72
N PRO A 766 -35.58 -20.35 8.81
CA PRO A 766 -34.35 -19.64 8.51
C PRO A 766 -33.20 -20.17 9.37
N LEU A 767 -32.00 -20.23 8.81
CA LEU A 767 -30.79 -20.43 9.60
C LEU A 767 -30.55 -19.17 10.45
N PRO A 768 -30.24 -19.30 11.75
CA PRO A 768 -29.79 -18.17 12.55
C PRO A 768 -28.44 -17.65 12.00
N PRO A 769 -28.06 -16.39 12.32
CA PRO A 769 -26.73 -15.89 12.02
C PRO A 769 -25.66 -16.88 12.55
N MET A 770 -24.66 -17.22 11.73
CA MET A 770 -23.53 -17.98 12.27
C MET A 770 -22.80 -17.12 13.30
N PRO A 771 -22.47 -17.67 14.48
CA PRO A 771 -21.74 -16.91 15.49
C PRO A 771 -20.38 -16.50 14.92
N THR A 772 -20.14 -15.19 14.88
CA THR A 772 -18.83 -14.63 14.56
C THR A 772 -17.79 -15.15 15.57
N LYS A 773 -16.65 -15.63 15.07
CA LYS A 773 -15.58 -16.16 15.92
C LYS A 773 -14.89 -15.03 16.68
N THR A 774 -15.36 -14.75 17.90
CA THR A 774 -14.81 -13.72 18.80
C THR A 774 -14.82 -14.18 20.26
N SER A 775 -14.04 -13.48 21.09
CA SER A 775 -13.70 -13.78 22.48
C SER A 775 -14.88 -14.01 23.44
N PRO A 776 -14.67 -14.74 24.56
CA PRO A 776 -15.72 -15.06 25.53
C PRO A 776 -16.28 -13.83 26.25
N GLN A 777 -17.54 -13.92 26.68
CA GLN A 777 -18.22 -12.87 27.45
C GLN A 777 -18.00 -13.03 28.97
N ILE A 778 -17.98 -11.91 29.68
CA ILE A 778 -17.96 -11.84 31.15
C ILE A 778 -19.33 -11.38 31.64
N VAL A 779 -19.92 -12.12 32.59
CA VAL A 779 -21.18 -11.76 33.25
C VAL A 779 -20.89 -10.83 34.43
N TYR A 780 -21.59 -9.70 34.50
CA TYR A 780 -21.54 -8.79 35.65
C TYR A 780 -22.72 -9.01 36.60
N VAL A 781 -22.44 -9.08 37.90
CA VAL A 781 -23.42 -9.06 38.98
C VAL A 781 -23.41 -7.66 39.62
N PRO A 782 -24.56 -7.02 39.86
CA PRO A 782 -24.60 -5.67 40.42
C PRO A 782 -24.28 -5.65 41.92
N VAL A 783 -23.43 -4.72 42.35
CA VAL A 783 -23.21 -4.40 43.76
C VAL A 783 -23.54 -2.92 44.00
N SER A 784 -24.58 -2.66 44.80
CA SER A 784 -25.00 -1.31 45.19
C SER A 784 -24.21 -0.84 46.41
N GLY A 785 -23.68 0.39 46.37
CA GLY A 785 -22.90 0.94 47.50
C GLY A 785 -22.49 2.40 47.34
N SER A 786 -23.45 3.32 47.51
CA SER A 786 -23.16 4.76 47.62
C SER A 786 -23.04 5.19 49.08
N LEU A 787 -22.02 5.97 49.41
CA LEU A 787 -21.94 6.76 50.65
C LEU A 787 -21.35 8.14 50.36
N ALA A 788 -21.90 9.17 51.01
CA ALA A 788 -21.65 10.57 50.72
C ALA A 788 -20.77 11.27 51.78
N SER A 789 -20.28 12.47 51.42
CA SER A 789 -19.39 13.30 52.25
C SER A 789 -20.05 13.86 53.53
N PRO A 790 -19.29 14.03 54.63
CA PRO A 790 -19.74 14.72 55.84
C PRO A 790 -19.60 16.27 55.75
N PRO A 791 -20.27 17.05 56.64
CA PRO A 791 -20.40 18.51 56.55
C PRO A 791 -19.33 19.34 57.32
N GLN A 792 -19.54 20.66 57.40
CA GLN A 792 -18.54 21.68 57.76
C GLN A 792 -18.49 22.13 59.25
N GLY A 793 -17.27 22.44 59.73
CA GLY A 793 -16.99 23.46 60.77
C GLY A 793 -17.09 23.04 62.26
N PRO A 794 -16.67 23.91 63.22
CA PRO A 794 -16.15 25.28 63.07
C PRO A 794 -14.77 25.58 63.74
N THR A 795 -14.34 26.83 63.54
CA THR A 795 -13.16 27.60 64.02
C THR A 795 -12.61 27.43 65.45
N LEU A 796 -11.28 27.63 65.64
CA LEU A 796 -10.72 28.64 66.57
C LEU A 796 -9.26 29.06 66.18
N GLU A 797 -8.54 29.82 67.03
CA GLU A 797 -7.46 30.76 66.61
C GLU A 797 -5.98 30.40 66.97
N ARG A 798 -5.03 30.98 66.19
CA ARG A 798 -3.70 31.63 66.51
C ARG A 798 -2.79 31.15 67.70
N PRO A 799 -1.47 31.50 67.72
CA PRO A 799 -0.52 31.90 66.64
C PRO A 799 0.93 31.32 66.75
N LEU A 800 1.78 31.63 65.75
CA LEU A 800 3.25 31.89 65.79
C LEU A 800 4.25 30.92 66.49
N VAL A 801 5.32 30.55 65.76
CA VAL A 801 6.75 30.96 65.99
C VAL A 801 7.70 30.20 65.05
N LEU A 802 8.73 30.87 64.51
CA LEU A 802 9.89 30.27 63.79
C LEU A 802 11.13 30.20 64.70
N PRO A 803 12.01 29.20 64.51
CA PRO A 803 13.46 29.44 64.57
C PRO A 803 14.22 29.00 63.29
N PRO A 804 15.48 29.44 63.06
CA PRO A 804 16.13 29.38 61.75
C PRO A 804 17.47 28.62 61.67
N VAL A 805 17.94 28.42 60.43
CA VAL A 805 19.33 28.46 59.91
C VAL A 805 20.50 27.97 60.79
N GLY A 806 21.25 26.99 60.26
CA GLY A 806 22.64 26.73 60.65
C GLY A 806 23.26 25.59 59.82
N GLY A 807 24.53 25.72 59.42
CA GLY A 807 25.27 24.67 58.70
C GLY A 807 26.78 24.90 58.76
N ALA A 808 27.57 23.83 58.61
CA ALA A 808 29.03 23.90 58.51
C ALA A 808 29.65 22.63 57.89
N THR A 809 30.83 22.84 57.29
CA THR A 809 31.81 21.91 56.72
C THR A 809 32.35 20.83 57.67
N ALA A 810 32.78 19.69 57.11
CA ALA A 810 33.93 18.91 57.59
C ALA A 810 34.53 18.02 56.47
N ASP A 811 35.81 17.66 56.58
CA ASP A 811 36.63 17.00 55.55
C ASP A 811 37.10 15.58 55.94
N VAL A 812 37.48 14.81 54.89
CA VAL A 812 38.51 13.74 54.84
C VAL A 812 38.65 12.71 55.99
N ALA A 813 38.54 11.42 55.63
CA ALA A 813 39.37 10.35 56.21
C ALA A 813 39.53 9.15 55.24
N VAL A 814 40.76 8.62 55.10
CA VAL A 814 41.08 7.36 54.42
C VAL A 814 41.86 6.46 55.38
N PRO A 815 41.50 5.16 55.51
CA PRO A 815 42.42 4.13 56.01
C PRO A 815 42.82 3.10 54.92
N PRO A 816 43.92 2.34 55.09
CA PRO A 816 44.61 1.65 54.00
C PRO A 816 44.45 0.11 53.99
N ALA A 817 45.21 -0.54 53.10
CA ALA A 817 45.28 -1.99 52.88
C ALA A 817 46.01 -2.78 53.99
N GLY A 818 45.88 -4.11 53.92
CA GLY A 818 46.69 -5.08 54.65
C GLY A 818 46.55 -6.49 54.06
N ASP A 819 47.67 -7.18 53.86
CA ASP A 819 47.75 -8.57 53.38
C ASP A 819 47.69 -9.59 54.54
N ASP A 820 47.15 -10.79 54.31
CA ASP A 820 47.89 -12.08 54.45
C ASP A 820 47.03 -13.37 54.34
N ILE A 821 47.59 -14.36 53.62
CA ILE A 821 47.63 -15.83 53.84
C ILE A 821 46.34 -16.59 54.30
N GLY A 822 45.86 -17.58 53.51
CA GLY A 822 44.64 -18.36 53.84
C GLY A 822 44.39 -19.79 53.26
N SER A 823 45.36 -20.46 52.64
CA SER A 823 45.45 -21.95 52.44
C SER A 823 44.29 -22.82 51.89
N SER A 824 44.49 -23.37 50.66
CA SER A 824 44.20 -24.77 50.23
C SER A 824 42.75 -25.30 50.06
N PRO A 825 42.52 -26.48 49.40
CA PRO A 825 43.45 -27.36 48.65
C PRO A 825 43.00 -27.79 47.22
N ASP A 826 43.89 -28.55 46.55
CA ASP A 826 43.68 -29.61 45.53
C ASP A 826 42.81 -29.42 44.27
N LEU A 827 43.45 -29.57 43.10
CA LEU A 827 43.00 -30.49 42.04
C LEU A 827 44.17 -30.96 41.14
N VAL A 828 44.03 -32.14 40.53
CA VAL A 828 45.12 -32.88 39.83
C VAL A 828 45.13 -32.60 38.31
N PRO A 829 46.30 -32.44 37.66
CA PRO A 829 46.39 -32.28 36.21
C PRO A 829 46.25 -33.60 35.45
N LEU A 830 45.59 -33.57 34.29
CA LEU A 830 45.62 -34.65 33.29
C LEU A 830 45.90 -34.08 31.90
N SER A 831 47.05 -34.45 31.35
CA SER A 831 47.43 -34.15 29.97
C SER A 831 46.79 -35.14 28.99
N ALA A 832 46.35 -34.65 27.83
CA ALA A 832 46.06 -35.49 26.66
C ALA A 832 46.35 -34.70 25.38
N GLU A 833 47.41 -35.08 24.66
CA GLU A 833 47.71 -34.56 23.32
C GLU A 833 46.84 -35.26 22.26
N PRO A 834 46.31 -34.56 21.25
CA PRO A 834 45.71 -35.19 20.08
C PRO A 834 46.81 -35.79 19.17
N PRO A 835 46.61 -36.99 18.59
CA PRO A 835 47.65 -37.69 17.84
C PRO A 835 47.95 -37.05 16.48
N GLY A 836 49.23 -37.14 16.07
CA GLY A 836 49.72 -36.57 14.81
C GLY A 836 49.24 -37.28 13.54
N LEU A 837 49.16 -36.52 12.45
CA LEU A 837 48.81 -37.01 11.11
C LEU A 837 49.99 -37.74 10.44
N PRO A 838 49.74 -38.83 9.67
CA PRO A 838 50.80 -39.54 8.94
C PRO A 838 51.24 -38.76 7.68
N PRO A 839 52.51 -38.91 7.24
CA PRO A 839 53.01 -38.25 6.04
C PRO A 839 52.44 -38.85 4.75
N LEU A 840 52.12 -37.98 3.78
CA LEU A 840 51.64 -38.38 2.45
C LEU A 840 52.79 -38.89 1.57
N ALA A 841 52.51 -39.93 0.77
CA ALA A 841 53.45 -40.49 -0.19
C ALA A 841 53.59 -39.62 -1.46
N PRO A 842 54.76 -39.65 -2.14
CA PRO A 842 54.99 -38.87 -3.35
C PRO A 842 54.22 -39.43 -4.57
N LEU A 843 53.61 -38.54 -5.37
CA LEU A 843 52.98 -38.89 -6.64
C LEU A 843 54.01 -39.07 -7.77
N PRO A 844 53.78 -39.99 -8.73
CA PRO A 844 54.73 -40.30 -9.79
C PRO A 844 54.76 -39.27 -10.93
N GLY A 845 55.89 -39.23 -11.65
CA GLY A 845 56.26 -38.16 -12.57
C GLY A 845 55.33 -37.91 -13.76
N ALA A 846 55.25 -36.63 -14.15
CA ALA A 846 54.67 -36.18 -15.40
C ALA A 846 55.58 -36.53 -16.60
N ALA A 847 54.99 -36.95 -17.71
CA ALA A 847 55.70 -37.23 -18.96
C ALA A 847 56.07 -35.93 -19.71
N PRO A 848 57.15 -35.91 -20.51
CA PRO A 848 57.60 -34.72 -21.22
C PRO A 848 56.68 -34.34 -22.39
N VAL A 849 56.51 -33.03 -22.60
CA VAL A 849 55.78 -32.45 -23.73
C VAL A 849 56.60 -32.59 -25.02
N PRO A 850 56.00 -33.02 -26.17
CA PRO A 850 56.70 -33.04 -27.44
C PRO A 850 56.90 -31.63 -27.99
N ALA A 851 58.13 -31.29 -28.36
CA ALA A 851 58.46 -30.02 -29.00
C ALA A 851 58.06 -30.00 -30.49
N TYR A 852 57.52 -28.88 -30.95
CA TYR A 852 57.40 -28.57 -32.38
C TYR A 852 58.59 -27.72 -32.85
N PRO A 853 59.12 -27.94 -34.06
CA PRO A 853 60.37 -27.34 -34.52
C PRO A 853 60.21 -25.92 -35.09
N VAL A 854 61.33 -25.18 -35.12
CA VAL A 854 61.50 -23.90 -35.84
C VAL A 854 62.76 -24.01 -36.72
N ALA A 855 62.59 -23.90 -38.04
CA ALA A 855 63.60 -23.81 -39.14
C ALA A 855 62.93 -24.25 -40.47
N ASP A 856 63.24 -23.74 -41.66
CA ASP A 856 63.93 -22.48 -42.01
C ASP A 856 63.64 -22.02 -43.47
N ALA A 857 64.12 -20.82 -43.79
CA ALA A 857 64.34 -20.12 -45.07
C ALA A 857 63.98 -20.74 -46.45
N ALA A 858 63.44 -19.88 -47.35
CA ALA A 858 64.00 -19.61 -48.69
C ALA A 858 63.38 -18.38 -49.41
N HIS A 859 64.20 -17.51 -50.01
CA HIS A 859 63.82 -16.56 -51.07
C HIS A 859 64.15 -17.14 -52.47
N PRO A 860 63.66 -16.55 -53.58
CA PRO A 860 64.57 -15.71 -54.39
C PRO A 860 63.94 -14.45 -55.05
N VAL A 861 64.81 -13.69 -55.73
CA VAL A 861 64.63 -12.33 -56.28
C VAL A 861 64.30 -12.30 -57.78
N ALA A 862 63.47 -11.35 -58.24
CA ALA A 862 63.52 -10.67 -59.57
C ALA A 862 62.53 -9.46 -59.60
N THR A 863 62.91 -8.17 -59.60
CA THR A 863 63.59 -7.29 -60.59
C THR A 863 62.77 -6.78 -61.80
N VAL A 864 62.12 -5.61 -61.60
CA VAL A 864 62.15 -4.39 -62.46
C VAL A 864 61.70 -4.43 -63.94
N ALA A 865 60.48 -3.91 -64.20
CA ALA A 865 60.09 -2.87 -65.21
C ALA A 865 60.40 -3.10 -66.74
N PRO A 866 60.00 -2.20 -67.69
CA PRO A 866 59.21 -0.95 -67.58
C PRO A 866 58.08 -0.78 -68.64
N VAL A 867 57.47 0.43 -68.65
CA VAL A 867 56.92 1.26 -69.77
C VAL A 867 55.59 1.94 -69.35
N ALA A 868 55.38 3.18 -69.80
CA ALA A 868 54.28 4.07 -69.41
C ALA A 868 53.45 4.54 -70.62
N MET A 869 52.30 5.20 -70.39
CA MET A 869 51.88 6.41 -71.13
C MET A 869 50.62 7.13 -70.57
N ALA A 870 50.53 8.43 -70.87
CA ALA A 870 49.33 9.28 -71.03
C ALA A 870 48.40 9.66 -69.82
N ALA A 871 48.71 10.82 -69.24
CA ALA A 871 47.85 12.00 -68.94
C ALA A 871 46.30 11.91 -68.71
N PRO A 872 45.75 12.69 -67.74
CA PRO A 872 44.31 12.87 -67.52
C PRO A 872 43.68 14.06 -68.28
N VAL A 873 42.40 13.98 -68.67
CA VAL A 873 41.69 15.03 -69.43
C VAL A 873 40.20 15.18 -69.02
N THR A 874 39.85 16.29 -68.35
CA THR A 874 38.49 16.89 -68.17
C THR A 874 37.41 16.07 -67.43
N PRO A 875 36.46 16.76 -66.77
CA PRO A 875 35.21 17.14 -67.45
C PRO A 875 34.99 18.67 -67.52
N GLY A 876 34.13 19.14 -68.44
CA GLY A 876 33.81 20.56 -68.53
C GLY A 876 32.61 20.94 -69.41
N ALA A 877 31.56 21.44 -68.77
CA ALA A 877 30.53 22.37 -69.29
C ALA A 877 29.86 23.00 -68.04
N MET A 878 29.93 24.31 -67.78
CA MET A 878 29.29 25.44 -68.49
C MET A 878 27.76 25.36 -68.39
N ALA A 879 27.01 26.28 -67.77
CA ALA A 879 27.35 27.43 -66.89
C ALA A 879 26.26 27.50 -65.77
N ALA A 880 25.83 28.57 -65.08
CA ALA A 880 25.99 30.03 -64.97
C ALA A 880 25.25 30.45 -63.64
N LEU A 881 25.27 31.63 -63.01
CA LEU A 881 26.00 32.92 -62.93
C LEU A 881 25.39 33.62 -61.67
N ALA A 882 25.98 34.53 -60.88
CA ALA A 882 27.31 35.15 -60.77
C ALA A 882 27.49 35.83 -59.37
N THR A 883 28.60 36.55 -59.15
CA THR A 883 28.83 37.79 -58.34
C THR A 883 27.98 38.10 -57.07
N THR A 884 28.52 38.59 -55.94
CA THR A 884 29.87 39.13 -55.61
C THR A 884 30.12 39.09 -54.09
N ALA A 885 31.35 39.34 -53.63
CA ALA A 885 31.71 39.29 -52.20
C ALA A 885 32.69 40.41 -51.77
N ALA A 886 32.89 40.52 -50.44
CA ALA A 886 34.01 41.17 -49.73
C ALA A 886 33.98 42.74 -49.66
N PRO A 887 34.76 43.40 -48.75
CA PRO A 887 35.84 42.83 -47.93
C PRO A 887 35.96 43.26 -46.43
N SER A 888 36.60 42.36 -45.66
CA SER A 888 37.65 42.57 -44.63
C SER A 888 37.48 43.51 -43.40
N GLN A 889 37.46 42.89 -42.20
CA GLN A 889 38.39 43.06 -41.05
C GLN A 889 38.52 44.42 -40.28
N PRO A 890 39.17 44.48 -39.09
CA PRO A 890 39.42 43.45 -38.04
C PRO A 890 39.28 43.96 -36.56
N LEU A 891 39.70 43.13 -35.58
CA LEU A 891 40.12 43.42 -34.19
C LEU A 891 39.06 43.80 -33.13
N GLY A 892 39.30 43.33 -31.89
CA GLY A 892 38.60 43.78 -30.66
C GLY A 892 38.58 42.75 -29.52
N ALA A 893 39.18 43.10 -28.38
CA ALA A 893 38.82 42.59 -27.03
C ALA A 893 37.98 43.70 -26.33
N SER A 894 37.45 43.60 -25.10
CA SER A 894 37.71 42.73 -23.93
C SER A 894 36.52 42.75 -22.93
N GLU A 895 36.66 42.03 -21.81
CA GLU A 895 36.16 42.35 -20.43
C GLU A 895 34.64 42.48 -20.08
N ASP A 896 34.25 41.65 -19.10
CA ASP A 896 33.57 41.93 -17.81
C ASP A 896 32.15 42.54 -17.64
N SER A 897 31.31 41.68 -17.05
CA SER A 897 30.51 41.84 -15.80
C SER A 897 29.21 42.66 -15.65
N ASP A 898 28.37 42.09 -14.75
CA ASP A 898 27.36 42.65 -13.84
C ASP A 898 26.09 43.44 -14.29
N ARG A 899 24.95 42.88 -13.84
CA ARG A 899 23.79 43.53 -13.18
C ARG A 899 22.96 44.63 -13.88
N GLY A 900 21.70 44.26 -14.11
CA GLY A 900 20.58 44.88 -13.40
C GLY A 900 19.78 45.96 -14.13
N ILE A 901 18.46 45.81 -14.18
CA ILE A 901 17.52 46.79 -14.76
C ILE A 901 16.29 46.94 -13.86
N SER A 902 15.87 48.19 -13.65
CA SER A 902 14.62 48.60 -12.97
C SER A 902 13.60 49.15 -13.99
N ALA A 903 12.32 49.22 -13.60
CA ALA A 903 11.21 49.66 -14.45
C ALA A 903 11.11 51.19 -14.66
N LEU A 904 10.30 51.65 -15.65
CA LEU A 904 9.18 52.62 -15.47
C LEU A 904 8.46 53.09 -16.79
N THR A 905 7.11 53.06 -16.76
CA THR A 905 6.05 53.95 -17.37
C THR A 905 6.12 54.61 -18.77
N LEU A 906 5.03 54.40 -19.57
CA LEU A 906 3.98 55.35 -20.12
C LEU A 906 4.35 56.76 -20.69
N PRO A 907 3.48 57.48 -21.48
CA PRO A 907 2.01 57.41 -21.76
C PRO A 907 1.68 57.40 -23.30
N PRO A 908 0.61 58.01 -23.94
CA PRO A 908 -0.68 58.64 -23.52
C PRO A 908 -1.99 58.35 -24.35
N VAL A 909 -3.13 58.79 -23.77
CA VAL A 909 -4.35 59.53 -24.29
C VAL A 909 -4.41 59.84 -25.83
N ALA A 910 -5.54 59.85 -26.59
CA ALA A 910 -6.80 60.61 -26.35
C ALA A 910 -8.07 60.36 -27.25
N THR A 911 -9.26 60.32 -26.61
CA THR A 911 -10.60 60.95 -26.92
C THR A 911 -11.48 60.72 -28.19
N ILE A 912 -12.81 60.90 -27.97
CA ILE A 912 -13.98 61.20 -28.87
C ILE A 912 -14.87 60.01 -29.32
N ALA A 913 -16.19 60.26 -29.38
CA ALA A 913 -17.32 59.38 -29.76
C ALA A 913 -18.47 60.25 -30.35
N PRO A 914 -19.75 59.79 -30.48
CA PRO A 914 -20.34 58.62 -31.18
C PRO A 914 -21.25 59.06 -32.37
N LEU A 915 -21.89 58.14 -33.14
CA LEU A 915 -23.24 58.36 -33.75
C LEU A 915 -23.88 57.13 -34.47
N ASN A 916 -25.20 57.26 -34.70
CA ASN A 916 -26.26 56.32 -35.10
C ASN A 916 -26.26 55.67 -36.51
N LEU A 917 -26.95 54.51 -36.59
CA LEU A 917 -27.93 54.00 -37.60
C LEU A 917 -27.70 54.17 -39.13
N GLY A 918 -27.87 53.06 -39.86
CA GLY A 918 -28.13 52.99 -41.32
C GLY A 918 -28.66 51.60 -41.75
N THR A 919 -29.58 51.53 -42.73
CA THR A 919 -30.46 50.36 -43.01
C THR A 919 -30.38 49.87 -44.47
N ILE A 920 -30.99 48.69 -44.78
CA ILE A 920 -31.43 48.11 -46.10
C ILE A 920 -30.60 46.85 -46.52
N ILE A 921 -31.07 45.57 -46.58
CA ILE A 921 -32.24 44.87 -47.23
C ILE A 921 -32.06 44.73 -48.78
N PRO A 922 -32.45 43.64 -49.52
CA PRO A 922 -33.12 42.36 -49.19
C PRO A 922 -32.43 41.04 -49.71
N GLY A 923 -33.04 39.87 -49.43
CA GLY A 923 -32.85 38.60 -50.17
C GLY A 923 -33.20 37.32 -49.36
N VAL A 924 -34.43 36.78 -49.34
CA VAL A 924 -35.09 35.91 -50.36
C VAL A 924 -34.41 34.53 -50.47
N VAL A 925 -35.04 33.35 -50.28
CA VAL A 925 -36.43 32.89 -49.96
C VAL A 925 -36.35 31.37 -49.57
N ALA A 926 -37.31 30.66 -48.94
CA ALA A 926 -38.28 30.89 -47.85
C ALA A 926 -39.13 29.60 -47.59
N GLY A 927 -39.63 29.38 -46.36
CA GLY A 927 -40.54 28.27 -45.98
C GLY A 927 -39.84 26.97 -45.52
N ALA A 928 -40.46 26.07 -44.74
CA ALA A 928 -41.78 25.99 -44.07
C ALA A 928 -41.71 24.82 -43.04
N SER A 929 -42.55 24.65 -42.00
CA SER A 929 -43.63 25.43 -41.36
C SER A 929 -43.93 24.83 -39.96
N GLU A 930 -44.76 25.52 -39.15
CA GLU A 930 -45.58 24.99 -38.02
C GLU A 930 -44.83 24.39 -36.78
N ASP A 931 -45.27 24.62 -35.53
CA ASP A 931 -46.38 25.46 -35.05
C ASP A 931 -46.17 26.01 -33.60
N SER A 932 -47.10 26.88 -33.22
CA SER A 932 -47.50 27.42 -31.90
C SER A 932 -47.36 26.48 -30.68
N ASP A 933 -47.31 26.95 -29.43
CA ASP A 933 -48.07 28.09 -28.88
C ASP A 933 -47.35 28.88 -27.75
N SER A 934 -48.09 29.80 -27.12
CA SER A 934 -47.63 30.96 -26.36
C SER A 934 -48.30 31.09 -24.98
N GLY A 935 -47.61 31.72 -24.03
CA GLY A 935 -48.07 31.81 -22.63
C GLY A 935 -47.34 32.86 -21.80
N SER A 936 -47.68 34.12 -21.99
CA SER A 936 -47.09 35.27 -21.28
C SER A 936 -47.67 35.48 -19.87
N GLY A 937 -46.86 35.92 -18.91
CA GLY A 937 -47.39 36.52 -17.67
C GLY A 937 -46.40 36.72 -16.51
N ALA A 938 -46.16 37.99 -16.16
CA ALA A 938 -45.41 38.50 -14.99
C ALA A 938 -43.90 38.20 -14.94
#